data_AF-A0A5M8NZB0-F1
#
_entry.id   AF-A0A5M8NZB0-F1
#
_cell.length_a   1.000
_cell.length_b   1.000
_cell.length_c   1.000
_cell.angle_alpha   90.00
_cell.angle_beta   90.00
_cell.angle_gamma   90.00
#
_symmetry.space_group_name_H-M   'P 1'
#
loop_
_entity.id
_entity.type
_entity.pdbx_description
1 polymer ?
#
loop_
_entity_poly.entity_id
_entity_poly.type
_entity_poly.pdbx_seq_one_letter_code
_entity_poly.pdbx_strand_id
1 'polypeptide(L)'
;MKLNTQANKRSFFVLRSPFSFLLLLLFLSCNKVSAQSNGIFENIAIGKPVTSNVDNLSFCEPAKALNGTVNTTTDKWSSSGDGEDVQWITVDLQGQFTLARYVVKHAGYGSESTFLNTADFEILKSNDGQTFTSVDQITGNTADVTDKDVTPFTARYVRLQISKAQRSSSRKCTVYAFELYEKPSSAINANSFYATEGFERFASTADLKQAYTVSGGDIALETIGKTKALKWSYTGQSMITVNLPNNIDLSDYTVWGMDFKFPTTATRAQVKSSQTLYATLVDADGKSATVNYPFDNSIWMMDERPWVSWHINMKDFASLNLKSVAEIHIGVNANEASGFLIDNLSFERQKYVLDFTKIIRTDKITEAASVIRQKANDGKGAFWGTSIIKTGRRYSLFQAWWSSGKDFDTGAIDYLTAPNLLGPYAFVNTALPRYFVTSAPSWGEYTHGPDIVKYGDTYYLYYSSGGSSDGSGHSREVGVAWSKTVEGGWEYSQGPILTKGEFAIIPGDEDYNGCWSSGVENPRMMEKDGEYYLFFKTLNNYNLPPEGSHGQNGNYGWFLGYSIAKSSTPIGPFTHVRNSGLRGRGRQYALYPSVAEVEAEGKPRDYSAPGHWDLEDMCIFKYIDGRYYGILKDFMGRWARRAELRDLVLFVSDNLLDWRVADFPLVITPVRTPRFNNQTPYKYSLMERPYVFWENDFKTGSISFAVEANVGWTSVIYPLVNEDSDITGIETPEVNVSGESVQVYPNPDKDHLYIVSKESIKKVELIDMTGKIVFSTGALSQTYLGLPNFIPSGQYVLKTTTDKRNIVQTKILINK
;
A
#
# COMPACT_ATOMS: atom_id res chain seq x y z
N MET A 1 58.63 52.43 19.29
CA MET A 1 58.13 51.07 18.98
C MET A 1 56.61 51.13 18.86
N LYS A 2 55.97 50.32 18.02
CA LYS A 2 54.53 50.42 17.69
C LYS A 2 53.70 49.74 18.82
N LEU A 3 52.74 50.36 19.53
CA LEU A 3 51.60 51.25 19.15
C LEU A 3 50.70 50.55 18.12
N ASN A 4 49.37 50.50 18.16
CA ASN A 4 48.25 51.10 18.89
C ASN A 4 46.99 50.34 18.34
N THR A 5 45.69 50.59 18.56
CA THR A 5 44.85 51.64 19.19
C THR A 5 43.50 50.96 19.55
N GLN A 6 42.77 51.32 20.62
CA GLN A 6 41.53 52.16 20.63
C GLN A 6 40.37 51.77 19.68
N ALA A 7 39.07 52.00 19.98
CA ALA A 7 38.47 52.84 21.04
C ALA A 7 37.08 52.35 21.55
N ASN A 8 36.63 52.93 22.67
CA ASN A 8 35.28 52.79 23.24
C ASN A 8 34.25 53.79 22.69
N LYS A 9 32.96 53.45 22.79
CA LYS A 9 31.79 54.29 23.17
C LYS A 9 30.62 53.32 23.48
N ARG A 10 29.91 53.32 24.63
CA ARG A 10 29.15 54.37 25.37
C ARG A 10 28.04 54.98 24.49
N SER A 11 26.75 55.05 24.88
CA SER A 11 26.09 55.01 26.22
C SER A 11 24.76 54.19 26.17
N PHE A 12 24.12 53.65 27.22
CA PHE A 12 23.81 54.02 28.63
C PHE A 12 22.47 54.81 28.82
N PHE A 13 21.65 54.38 29.81
CA PHE A 13 20.40 54.98 30.40
C PHE A 13 19.02 54.75 29.68
N VAL A 14 17.82 54.71 30.34
CA VAL A 14 17.37 54.14 31.66
C VAL A 14 15.83 54.33 31.96
N LEU A 15 15.24 53.49 32.85
CA LEU A 15 13.98 53.63 33.66
C LEU A 15 12.52 53.59 33.06
N ARG A 16 11.65 52.75 33.69
CA ARG A 16 10.19 52.89 34.12
C ARG A 16 9.14 53.58 33.19
N SER A 17 7.98 52.97 32.82
CA SER A 17 6.71 52.68 33.60
C SER A 17 5.93 53.94 34.09
N PRO A 18 4.56 54.02 34.24
CA PRO A 18 3.39 53.14 33.93
C PRO A 18 2.11 53.87 33.33
N PHE A 19 0.90 53.25 33.37
CA PHE A 19 -0.50 53.79 33.13
C PHE A 19 -0.89 54.26 31.69
N SER A 20 -2.15 54.59 31.32
CA SER A 20 -3.47 53.89 31.44
C SER A 20 -4.64 54.63 30.72
N PHE A 21 -5.50 53.89 30.00
CA PHE A 21 -6.97 54.10 29.75
C PHE A 21 -7.56 55.28 28.91
N LEU A 22 -8.69 54.99 28.23
CA LEU A 22 -9.68 55.89 27.54
C LEU A 22 -9.17 56.63 26.27
N LEU A 23 -9.94 57.04 25.24
CA LEU A 23 -11.39 57.17 24.93
C LEU A 23 -11.56 57.26 23.36
N LEU A 24 -12.71 57.15 22.65
CA LEU A 24 -13.81 56.14 22.55
C LEU A 24 -14.76 56.53 21.36
N LEU A 25 -15.48 55.57 20.72
CA LEU A 25 -16.57 55.72 19.69
C LEU A 25 -16.13 56.28 18.30
N LEU A 26 -16.83 56.12 17.15
CA LEU A 26 -18.08 55.44 16.71
C LEU A 26 -17.89 55.05 15.21
N PHE A 27 -18.40 53.94 14.67
CA PHE A 27 -19.75 53.80 14.08
C PHE A 27 -20.15 52.33 13.85
N LEU A 28 -21.45 52.07 13.72
CA LEU A 28 -22.01 50.73 13.44
C LEU A 28 -22.20 50.49 11.94
N SER A 29 -21.97 49.25 11.50
CA SER A 29 -22.93 48.52 10.66
C SER A 29 -22.72 47.00 10.82
N CYS A 30 -23.77 46.20 10.57
CA CYS A 30 -23.73 44.76 10.75
C CYS A 30 -23.46 44.06 9.41
N ASN A 31 -22.57 43.06 9.42
CA ASN A 31 -22.59 41.98 8.44
C ASN A 31 -21.95 40.71 9.04
N LYS A 32 -22.79 39.79 9.56
CA LYS A 32 -22.38 38.39 9.72
C LYS A 32 -22.45 37.73 8.35
N VAL A 33 -21.34 37.70 7.62
CA VAL A 33 -21.18 36.80 6.47
C VAL A 33 -20.60 35.49 7.00
N SER A 34 -21.28 34.38 6.71
CA SER A 34 -20.79 33.04 7.01
C SER A 34 -19.70 32.66 6.02
N ALA A 35 -18.45 32.59 6.48
CA ALA A 35 -17.40 31.90 5.74
C ALA A 35 -17.64 30.38 5.82
N GLN A 36 -18.49 29.88 4.92
CA GLN A 36 -18.72 28.45 4.75
C GLN A 36 -17.53 27.86 3.99
N SER A 37 -16.65 27.18 4.72
CA SER A 37 -15.41 26.61 4.19
C SER A 37 -15.66 25.21 3.64
N ASN A 38 -15.71 25.07 2.31
CA ASN A 38 -15.58 23.79 1.63
C ASN A 38 -14.13 23.32 1.76
N GLY A 39 -13.81 22.67 2.89
CA GLY A 39 -12.58 21.88 3.02
C GLY A 39 -12.80 20.49 2.43
N ILE A 40 -11.74 19.88 1.91
CA ILE A 40 -11.75 18.43 1.66
C ILE A 40 -11.67 17.74 3.04
N PHE A 41 -12.70 16.97 3.39
CA PHE A 41 -12.88 16.41 4.73
C PHE A 41 -12.44 14.94 4.79
N GLU A 42 -11.28 14.63 5.39
CA GLU A 42 -10.80 13.23 5.54
C GLU A 42 -11.53 12.43 6.63
N ASN A 43 -11.88 11.17 6.34
CA ASN A 43 -12.45 10.23 7.31
C ASN A 43 -11.36 9.55 8.17
N ILE A 44 -11.14 10.08 9.36
CA ILE A 44 -10.13 9.59 10.33
C ILE A 44 -10.46 8.21 10.89
N ALA A 45 -11.73 7.78 10.81
CA ALA A 45 -12.16 6.50 11.37
C ALA A 45 -11.66 5.29 10.56
N ILE A 46 -11.17 5.50 9.33
CA ILE A 46 -10.75 4.40 8.43
C ILE A 46 -9.62 3.56 9.05
N GLY A 47 -9.81 2.24 9.05
CA GLY A 47 -8.83 1.26 9.52
C GLY A 47 -8.52 1.31 11.01
N LYS A 48 -9.25 2.10 11.80
CA LYS A 48 -8.97 2.29 13.23
C LYS A 48 -9.38 1.07 14.07
N PRO A 49 -8.63 0.75 15.15
CA PRO A 49 -9.07 -0.25 16.13
C PRO A 49 -10.45 0.09 16.68
N VAL A 50 -11.34 -0.91 16.69
CA VAL A 50 -12.73 -0.72 17.10
C VAL A 50 -13.25 -1.92 17.88
N THR A 51 -13.97 -1.63 18.96
CA THR A 51 -14.53 -2.62 19.89
C THR A 51 -16.06 -2.52 19.91
N SER A 52 -16.75 -3.64 20.13
CA SER A 52 -18.20 -3.72 20.31
C SER A 52 -18.52 -4.29 21.69
N ASN A 53 -19.66 -3.92 22.29
CA ASN A 53 -20.19 -4.59 23.49
C ASN A 53 -21.13 -5.77 23.19
N VAL A 54 -21.40 -6.05 21.91
CA VAL A 54 -22.23 -7.17 21.46
C VAL A 54 -21.50 -8.07 20.49
N ASP A 55 -21.84 -9.36 20.55
CA ASP A 55 -21.49 -10.34 19.54
C ASP A 55 -22.01 -9.92 18.16
N ASN A 56 -21.21 -10.22 17.14
CA ASN A 56 -21.43 -9.74 15.79
C ASN A 56 -21.91 -10.89 14.89
N LEU A 57 -22.69 -10.57 13.87
CA LEU A 57 -23.01 -11.52 12.81
C LEU A 57 -21.71 -11.89 12.08
N SER A 58 -21.56 -13.16 11.72
CA SER A 58 -20.37 -13.65 11.02
C SER A 58 -20.08 -12.82 9.75
N PHE A 59 -18.83 -12.42 9.57
CA PHE A 59 -18.33 -11.54 8.49
C PHE A 59 -18.85 -10.08 8.55
N CYS A 60 -19.54 -9.68 9.61
CA CYS A 60 -20.11 -8.35 9.83
C CYS A 60 -19.50 -7.67 11.08
N GLU A 61 -18.19 -7.78 11.24
CA GLU A 61 -17.44 -7.30 12.40
C GLU A 61 -17.43 -5.76 12.50
N PRO A 62 -17.19 -5.16 13.69
CA PRO A 62 -17.17 -3.70 13.87
C PRO A 62 -16.24 -2.94 12.91
N ALA A 63 -15.11 -3.56 12.53
CA ALA A 63 -14.16 -3.00 11.58
C ALA A 63 -14.72 -2.83 10.15
N LYS A 64 -15.80 -3.56 9.79
CA LYS A 64 -16.48 -3.38 8.50
C LYS A 64 -17.14 -2.01 8.38
N ALA A 65 -17.64 -1.44 9.48
CA ALA A 65 -18.15 -0.07 9.48
C ALA A 65 -17.02 0.99 9.32
N LEU A 66 -15.75 0.59 9.38
CA LEU A 66 -14.58 1.47 9.35
C LEU A 66 -13.61 1.18 8.18
N ASN A 67 -14.03 0.41 7.17
CA ASN A 67 -13.14 0.04 6.06
C ASN A 67 -13.21 0.99 4.85
N GLY A 68 -14.15 1.95 4.85
CA GLY A 68 -14.36 2.89 3.76
C GLY A 68 -15.16 2.33 2.56
N THR A 69 -15.71 1.12 2.65
CA THR A 69 -16.43 0.45 1.54
C THR A 69 -17.84 -0.03 1.95
N VAL A 70 -18.71 -0.23 0.95
CA VAL A 70 -20.06 -0.83 1.14
C VAL A 70 -20.33 -1.84 0.01
N ASN A 71 -19.47 -2.85 -0.08
CA ASN A 71 -19.38 -3.74 -1.24
C ASN A 71 -20.47 -4.83 -1.26
N THR A 72 -20.84 -5.41 -0.13
CA THR A 72 -21.81 -6.53 -0.04
C THR A 72 -22.80 -6.33 1.11
N THR A 73 -23.82 -7.18 1.22
CA THR A 73 -24.75 -7.20 2.37
C THR A 73 -24.13 -7.69 3.68
N THR A 74 -22.84 -8.04 3.70
CA THR A 74 -22.03 -8.33 4.89
C THR A 74 -20.95 -7.27 5.14
N ASP A 75 -20.77 -6.30 4.24
CA ASP A 75 -19.76 -5.24 4.37
C ASP A 75 -20.29 -4.12 5.29
N LYS A 76 -20.55 -4.50 6.55
CA LYS A 76 -21.20 -3.68 7.59
C LYS A 76 -20.89 -4.22 8.99
N TRP A 77 -20.99 -3.38 10.01
CA TRP A 77 -21.19 -3.87 11.38
C TRP A 77 -22.64 -4.32 11.57
N SER A 78 -22.86 -5.51 12.13
CA SER A 78 -24.20 -5.98 12.52
C SER A 78 -24.14 -6.98 13.67
N SER A 79 -25.07 -6.90 14.62
CA SER A 79 -25.10 -7.80 15.78
C SER A 79 -25.58 -9.22 15.41
N SER A 80 -25.14 -10.21 16.19
CA SER A 80 -25.53 -11.61 16.02
C SER A 80 -27.02 -11.83 16.27
N GLY A 81 -27.61 -11.10 17.24
CA GLY A 81 -29.02 -11.15 17.60
C GLY A 81 -29.55 -9.86 18.25
N ASP A 82 -30.71 -9.97 18.89
CA ASP A 82 -31.37 -8.89 19.61
C ASP A 82 -30.75 -8.71 21.01
N GLY A 83 -29.82 -7.76 21.16
CA GLY A 83 -29.19 -7.48 22.46
C GLY A 83 -30.16 -6.97 23.53
N GLU A 84 -29.93 -7.34 24.79
CA GLU A 84 -30.82 -6.96 25.90
C GLU A 84 -30.71 -5.47 26.31
N ASP A 85 -29.59 -4.82 25.95
CA ASP A 85 -29.24 -3.44 26.30
C ASP A 85 -28.86 -2.57 25.09
N VAL A 86 -28.47 -1.32 25.37
CA VAL A 86 -27.81 -0.39 24.44
C VAL A 86 -26.58 -1.04 23.79
N GLN A 87 -26.46 -0.92 22.47
CA GLN A 87 -25.39 -1.53 21.68
C GLN A 87 -24.45 -0.44 21.17
N TRP A 88 -23.14 -0.68 21.11
CA TRP A 88 -22.20 0.34 20.65
C TRP A 88 -20.98 -0.22 19.95
N ILE A 89 -20.37 0.62 19.10
CA ILE A 89 -18.98 0.49 18.68
C ILE A 89 -18.17 1.66 19.22
N THR A 90 -16.99 1.39 19.80
CA THR A 90 -16.02 2.39 20.26
C THR A 90 -14.77 2.30 19.39
N VAL A 91 -14.49 3.37 18.66
CA VAL A 91 -13.29 3.57 17.82
C VAL A 91 -12.19 4.18 18.68
N ASP A 92 -10.99 3.61 18.64
CA ASP A 92 -9.75 4.24 19.14
C ASP A 92 -9.03 4.90 17.95
N LEU A 93 -8.98 6.24 17.93
CA LEU A 93 -8.33 6.98 16.85
C LEU A 93 -6.78 6.87 16.92
N GLN A 94 -6.25 6.28 18.00
CA GLN A 94 -4.82 6.10 18.34
C GLN A 94 -4.06 7.40 18.63
N GLY A 95 -4.76 8.53 18.69
CA GLY A 95 -4.26 9.86 19.07
C GLY A 95 -5.43 10.78 19.40
N GLN A 96 -5.17 12.00 19.86
CA GLN A 96 -6.22 13.01 20.01
C GLN A 96 -6.45 13.75 18.69
N PHE A 97 -7.70 13.77 18.22
CA PHE A 97 -8.15 14.52 17.02
C PHE A 97 -9.23 15.50 17.42
N THR A 98 -9.38 16.61 16.67
CA THR A 98 -10.41 17.64 16.91
C THR A 98 -11.52 17.56 15.87
N LEU A 99 -12.43 16.64 16.16
CA LEU A 99 -13.56 16.27 15.30
C LEU A 99 -14.62 17.37 15.27
N ALA A 100 -15.25 17.57 14.12
CA ALA A 100 -16.33 18.53 13.92
C ALA A 100 -17.49 17.99 13.07
N ARG A 101 -17.35 16.83 12.42
CA ARG A 101 -18.42 16.20 11.64
C ARG A 101 -18.36 14.68 11.77
N TYR A 102 -19.50 14.02 11.67
CA TYR A 102 -19.62 12.58 11.61
C TYR A 102 -20.62 12.15 10.53
N VAL A 103 -20.45 10.93 10.01
CA VAL A 103 -21.44 10.28 9.14
C VAL A 103 -21.70 8.86 9.65
N VAL A 104 -22.97 8.45 9.63
CA VAL A 104 -23.39 7.06 9.85
C VAL A 104 -24.18 6.61 8.61
N LYS A 105 -23.68 5.57 7.92
CA LYS A 105 -24.38 4.95 6.79
C LYS A 105 -25.18 3.76 7.32
N HIS A 106 -26.49 3.79 7.17
CA HIS A 106 -27.44 2.84 7.75
C HIS A 106 -27.81 1.71 6.77
N ALA A 107 -28.68 0.79 7.20
CA ALA A 107 -29.06 -0.40 6.43
C ALA A 107 -29.48 -0.11 4.97
N GLY A 108 -30.27 0.93 4.73
CA GLY A 108 -30.73 1.32 3.39
C GLY A 108 -29.63 1.78 2.45
N TYR A 109 -28.53 2.34 2.96
CA TYR A 109 -27.37 2.68 2.13
C TYR A 109 -26.72 1.41 1.53
N GLY A 110 -26.75 0.30 2.28
CA GLY A 110 -26.37 -1.02 1.80
C GLY A 110 -27.42 -1.75 0.96
N SER A 111 -28.47 -1.05 0.50
CA SER A 111 -29.62 -1.60 -0.23
C SER A 111 -30.51 -2.57 0.56
N GLU A 112 -30.47 -2.56 1.90
CA GLU A 112 -31.44 -3.26 2.74
C GLU A 112 -32.71 -2.42 2.97
N SER A 113 -33.75 -2.99 3.58
CA SER A 113 -35.02 -2.27 3.79
C SER A 113 -34.88 -1.14 4.82
N THR A 114 -35.31 0.08 4.49
CA THR A 114 -35.10 1.29 5.32
C THR A 114 -35.78 1.27 6.70
N PHE A 115 -36.61 0.27 7.02
CA PHE A 115 -37.09 0.05 8.40
C PHE A 115 -35.98 -0.51 9.32
N LEU A 116 -34.91 -1.06 8.75
CA LEU A 116 -33.70 -1.54 9.42
C LEU A 116 -32.69 -0.41 9.71
N ASN A 117 -32.96 0.83 9.30
CA ASN A 117 -32.10 1.97 9.58
C ASN A 117 -32.06 2.26 11.09
N THR A 118 -30.85 2.54 11.60
CA THR A 118 -30.63 2.90 13.01
C THR A 118 -31.51 4.08 13.39
N ALA A 119 -32.42 3.89 14.34
CA ALA A 119 -33.49 4.84 14.62
C ALA A 119 -33.10 5.85 15.71
N ASP A 120 -32.58 5.36 16.84
CA ASP A 120 -32.13 6.19 17.95
C ASP A 120 -30.68 5.84 18.30
N PHE A 121 -29.79 6.83 18.29
CA PHE A 121 -28.38 6.67 18.61
C PHE A 121 -27.73 7.97 19.09
N GLU A 122 -26.53 7.87 19.64
CA GLU A 122 -25.77 8.96 20.24
C GLU A 122 -24.29 8.84 19.83
N ILE A 123 -23.64 9.98 19.59
CA ILE A 123 -22.18 10.05 19.44
C ILE A 123 -21.59 10.52 20.78
N LEU A 124 -20.65 9.76 21.32
CA LEU A 124 -19.94 10.09 22.56
C LEU A 124 -18.43 10.14 22.36
N LYS A 125 -17.77 11.00 23.14
CA LYS A 125 -16.31 11.16 23.17
C LYS A 125 -15.72 10.70 24.50
N SER A 126 -14.48 10.21 24.45
CA SER A 126 -13.64 9.88 25.60
C SER A 126 -12.16 10.14 25.28
N ASN A 127 -11.35 10.37 26.32
CA ASN A 127 -9.90 10.48 26.26
C ASN A 127 -9.16 9.26 26.85
N ASP A 128 -9.87 8.42 27.62
CA ASP A 128 -9.33 7.33 28.44
C ASP A 128 -9.87 5.94 28.06
N GLY A 129 -10.83 5.87 27.12
CA GLY A 129 -11.50 4.65 26.69
C GLY A 129 -12.57 4.13 27.66
N GLN A 130 -12.84 4.85 28.75
CA GLN A 130 -13.73 4.41 29.84
C GLN A 130 -14.79 5.45 30.20
N THR A 131 -14.40 6.72 30.35
CA THR A 131 -15.29 7.83 30.70
C THR A 131 -15.81 8.50 29.43
N PHE A 132 -17.07 8.24 29.07
CA PHE A 132 -17.70 8.81 27.87
C PHE A 132 -18.62 9.99 28.19
N THR A 133 -18.65 10.97 27.29
CA THR A 133 -19.53 12.14 27.36
C THR A 133 -20.21 12.37 26.01
N SER A 134 -21.48 12.78 26.03
CA SER A 134 -22.28 13.04 24.83
C SER A 134 -21.70 14.15 23.95
N VAL A 135 -21.93 14.04 22.64
CA VAL A 135 -21.58 15.04 21.61
C VAL A 135 -22.81 15.46 20.82
N ASP A 136 -23.58 14.49 20.33
CA ASP A 136 -24.84 14.70 19.61
C ASP A 136 -25.74 13.46 19.75
N GLN A 137 -27.06 13.67 19.70
CA GLN A 137 -28.06 12.62 19.86
C GLN A 137 -29.10 12.67 18.73
N ILE A 138 -29.44 11.49 18.21
CA ILE A 138 -30.39 11.25 17.14
C ILE A 138 -31.53 10.36 17.66
N THR A 139 -32.77 10.71 17.35
CA THR A 139 -33.96 9.91 17.67
C THR A 139 -34.94 9.95 16.49
N GLY A 140 -35.63 8.83 16.25
CA GLY A 140 -36.64 8.69 15.20
C GLY A 140 -36.09 8.71 13.77
N ASN A 141 -34.80 8.46 13.56
CA ASN A 141 -34.20 8.52 12.22
C ASN A 141 -34.88 7.57 11.22
N THR A 142 -35.05 8.07 10.00
CA THR A 142 -35.57 7.32 8.85
C THR A 142 -34.63 7.34 7.64
N ALA A 143 -33.58 8.17 7.66
CA ALA A 143 -32.66 8.35 6.54
C ALA A 143 -31.66 7.19 6.43
N ASP A 144 -31.23 6.92 5.20
CA ASP A 144 -30.23 5.88 4.89
C ASP A 144 -28.80 6.33 5.24
N VAL A 145 -28.59 7.64 5.39
CA VAL A 145 -27.37 8.26 5.90
C VAL A 145 -27.74 9.34 6.90
N THR A 146 -27.11 9.36 8.07
CA THR A 146 -27.06 10.55 8.93
C THR A 146 -25.71 11.21 8.75
N ASP A 147 -25.68 12.43 8.22
CA ASP A 147 -24.49 13.26 8.02
C ASP A 147 -24.68 14.57 8.80
N LYS A 148 -23.73 14.91 9.67
CA LYS A 148 -23.87 16.05 10.59
C LYS A 148 -22.54 16.70 10.96
N ASP A 149 -22.47 18.01 10.78
CA ASP A 149 -21.60 18.87 11.57
C ASP A 149 -22.06 18.93 13.04
N VAL A 150 -21.11 19.03 13.96
CA VAL A 150 -21.30 19.15 15.42
C VAL A 150 -20.38 20.23 15.99
N THR A 151 -20.61 20.63 17.25
CA THR A 151 -19.67 21.55 17.92
C THR A 151 -18.30 20.86 18.08
N PRO A 152 -17.20 21.45 17.59
CA PRO A 152 -15.92 20.76 17.54
C PRO A 152 -15.44 20.26 18.90
N PHE A 153 -14.95 19.01 18.94
CA PHE A 153 -14.56 18.33 20.17
C PHE A 153 -13.27 17.54 19.99
N THR A 154 -12.38 17.65 20.97
CA THR A 154 -11.17 16.81 21.02
C THR A 154 -11.48 15.47 21.71
N ALA A 155 -11.03 14.37 21.11
CA ALA A 155 -11.19 13.01 21.64
C ALA A 155 -10.06 12.09 21.17
N ARG A 156 -9.78 11.02 21.92
CA ARG A 156 -9.07 9.83 21.40
C ARG A 156 -10.03 8.71 21.03
N TYR A 157 -11.08 8.53 21.83
CA TYR A 157 -12.07 7.47 21.65
C TYR A 157 -13.41 8.09 21.28
N VAL A 158 -14.06 7.52 20.27
CA VAL A 158 -15.40 7.95 19.84
C VAL A 158 -16.31 6.75 19.76
N ARG A 159 -17.50 6.86 20.35
CA ARG A 159 -18.49 5.80 20.43
C ARG A 159 -19.74 6.17 19.64
N LEU A 160 -20.14 5.30 18.72
CA LEU A 160 -21.50 5.26 18.17
C LEU A 160 -22.33 4.36 19.09
N GLN A 161 -23.28 4.95 19.81
CA GLN A 161 -24.07 4.29 20.85
C GLN A 161 -25.54 4.22 20.44
N ILE A 162 -26.01 3.02 20.10
CA ILE A 162 -27.33 2.73 19.56
C ILE A 162 -28.28 2.36 20.71
N SER A 163 -29.23 3.24 21.00
CA SER A 163 -30.31 3.00 21.96
C SER A 163 -31.54 2.35 21.29
N LYS A 164 -31.70 2.52 19.97
CA LYS A 164 -32.73 1.82 19.18
C LYS A 164 -32.23 1.48 17.79
N ALA A 165 -31.94 0.20 17.60
CA ALA A 165 -31.22 -0.32 16.44
C ALA A 165 -31.97 -0.25 15.10
N GLN A 166 -33.29 -0.20 15.11
CA GLN A 166 -34.14 -0.17 13.92
C GLN A 166 -35.57 0.29 14.27
N ARG A 167 -36.43 0.43 13.25
CA ARG A 167 -37.83 0.88 13.41
C ARG A 167 -38.83 -0.26 13.67
N SER A 168 -38.38 -1.52 13.69
CA SER A 168 -39.19 -2.68 14.08
C SER A 168 -39.09 -2.95 15.61
N SER A 169 -39.63 -4.09 16.07
CA SER A 169 -39.44 -4.58 17.44
C SER A 169 -38.14 -5.34 17.67
N SER A 170 -37.44 -5.76 16.61
CA SER A 170 -36.10 -6.36 16.71
C SER A 170 -35.08 -5.29 17.10
N ARG A 171 -34.04 -5.74 17.81
CA ARG A 171 -32.95 -4.91 18.35
C ARG A 171 -31.63 -5.15 17.62
N LYS A 172 -31.59 -6.01 16.61
CA LYS A 172 -30.41 -6.23 15.79
C LYS A 172 -29.93 -4.92 15.13
N CYS A 173 -28.66 -4.57 15.31
CA CYS A 173 -28.05 -3.39 14.69
C CYS A 173 -27.54 -3.67 13.28
N THR A 174 -27.49 -2.63 12.46
CA THR A 174 -26.92 -2.64 11.10
C THR A 174 -26.33 -1.25 10.81
N VAL A 175 -25.02 -1.16 10.67
CA VAL A 175 -24.28 0.08 10.34
C VAL A 175 -23.27 -0.24 9.25
N TYR A 176 -23.47 0.30 8.06
CA TYR A 176 -22.59 0.11 6.90
C TYR A 176 -21.31 0.96 6.99
N ALA A 177 -21.38 2.16 7.57
CA ALA A 177 -20.19 2.92 7.91
C ALA A 177 -20.39 3.81 9.13
N PHE A 178 -19.31 4.08 9.85
CA PHE A 178 -19.18 5.15 10.82
C PHE A 178 -17.92 5.96 10.51
N GLU A 179 -18.10 7.24 10.23
CA GLU A 179 -17.09 8.11 9.61
C GLU A 179 -16.92 9.37 10.47
N LEU A 180 -15.68 9.84 10.65
CA LEU A 180 -15.33 10.90 11.59
C LEU A 180 -14.35 11.89 10.96
N TYR A 181 -14.67 13.19 11.05
CA TYR A 181 -14.02 14.25 10.28
C TYR A 181 -13.59 15.42 11.19
N GLU A 182 -12.41 16.00 10.96
CA GLU A 182 -11.94 17.19 11.69
C GLU A 182 -12.65 18.47 11.28
N LYS A 183 -12.49 19.53 12.09
CA LYS A 183 -12.88 20.88 11.70
C LYS A 183 -12.11 21.33 10.44
N PRO A 184 -12.76 21.98 9.47
CA PRO A 184 -12.05 22.69 8.40
C PRO A 184 -11.35 23.91 9.00
N SER A 185 -10.06 23.77 9.27
CA SER A 185 -9.15 24.84 9.69
C SER A 185 -7.73 24.50 9.26
N SER A 186 -6.99 25.50 8.75
CA SER A 186 -5.67 25.37 8.13
C SER A 186 -4.57 24.97 9.13
N ALA A 187 -4.53 23.68 9.45
CA ALA A 187 -3.46 22.93 10.11
C ALA A 187 -3.74 21.42 9.94
N ILE A 188 -3.76 20.96 8.68
CA ILE A 188 -4.17 19.60 8.31
C ILE A 188 -3.24 18.55 8.94
N ASN A 189 -3.80 17.40 9.33
CA ASN A 189 -3.07 16.36 10.07
C ASN A 189 -1.85 15.79 9.31
N ALA A 190 -0.96 15.14 10.06
CA ALA A 190 0.35 14.69 9.55
C ALA A 190 0.36 13.29 8.91
N ASN A 191 -0.80 12.69 8.62
CA ASN A 191 -0.94 11.26 8.34
C ASN A 191 -1.95 10.90 7.21
N SER A 192 -2.41 11.86 6.40
CA SER A 192 -3.54 11.66 5.47
C SER A 192 -3.28 10.78 4.23
N PHE A 193 -3.92 9.60 4.18
CA PHE A 193 -4.13 8.77 2.99
C PHE A 193 -5.14 7.63 3.30
N TYR A 194 -6.27 7.43 2.61
CA TYR A 194 -6.76 7.98 1.33
C TYR A 194 -8.30 8.25 1.41
N ALA A 195 -8.91 8.59 0.28
CA ALA A 195 -10.38 8.71 0.09
C ALA A 195 -11.14 9.83 0.85
N THR A 196 -10.95 11.06 0.39
CA THR A 196 -12.04 12.04 0.10
C THR A 196 -11.51 13.02 -0.96
N GLU A 197 -12.26 13.42 -1.98
CA GLU A 197 -13.71 13.61 -2.01
C GLU A 197 -14.45 12.73 -3.05
N GLY A 198 -14.96 11.57 -2.63
CA GLY A 198 -15.86 10.74 -3.45
C GLY A 198 -17.15 11.47 -3.85
N PHE A 199 -17.64 11.26 -5.06
CA PHE A 199 -18.77 12.03 -5.62
C PHE A 199 -20.14 11.61 -5.05
N GLU A 200 -20.19 10.61 -4.17
CA GLU A 200 -21.37 10.18 -3.41
C GLU A 200 -22.05 11.35 -2.67
N ARG A 201 -21.22 12.30 -2.17
CA ARG A 201 -21.62 13.49 -1.42
C ARG A 201 -22.59 14.41 -2.17
N PHE A 202 -22.57 14.39 -3.50
CA PHE A 202 -23.55 15.11 -4.31
C PHE A 202 -24.82 14.28 -4.40
N ALA A 203 -25.97 14.84 -4.00
CA ALA A 203 -27.24 14.16 -4.19
C ALA A 203 -27.56 14.02 -5.69
N SER A 204 -27.28 15.06 -6.48
CA SER A 204 -27.60 15.16 -7.90
C SER A 204 -26.53 15.90 -8.73
N THR A 205 -26.66 15.83 -10.06
CA THR A 205 -25.90 16.67 -11.01
C THR A 205 -26.08 18.18 -10.76
N ALA A 206 -27.20 18.63 -10.18
CA ALA A 206 -27.39 20.04 -9.87
C ALA A 206 -26.53 20.51 -8.70
N ASP A 207 -26.20 19.61 -7.76
CA ASP A 207 -25.32 19.89 -6.61
C ASP A 207 -23.85 19.85 -7.05
N LEU A 208 -23.51 18.88 -7.90
CA LEU A 208 -22.21 18.81 -8.58
C LEU A 208 -21.89 20.12 -9.33
N LYS A 209 -22.86 20.68 -10.08
CA LYS A 209 -22.71 21.95 -10.81
C LYS A 209 -22.72 23.21 -9.93
N GLN A 210 -22.93 23.08 -8.62
CA GLN A 210 -22.68 24.16 -7.66
C GLN A 210 -21.22 24.12 -7.16
N ALA A 211 -20.62 22.94 -7.02
CA ALA A 211 -19.22 22.78 -6.60
C ALA A 211 -18.19 22.90 -7.72
N TYR A 212 -18.60 22.69 -8.98
CA TYR A 212 -17.72 22.81 -10.15
C TYR A 212 -18.39 23.58 -11.28
N THR A 213 -17.65 24.49 -11.91
CA THR A 213 -17.99 25.08 -13.22
C THR A 213 -17.24 24.35 -14.34
N VAL A 214 -17.75 24.42 -15.57
CA VAL A 214 -17.13 23.79 -16.74
C VAL A 214 -17.22 24.70 -17.96
N SER A 215 -16.15 24.73 -18.75
CA SER A 215 -16.07 25.38 -20.06
C SER A 215 -15.72 24.36 -21.14
N GLY A 216 -16.26 24.55 -22.35
CA GLY A 216 -15.99 23.67 -23.50
C GLY A 216 -16.60 22.26 -23.40
N GLY A 217 -17.63 22.05 -22.57
CA GLY A 217 -18.20 20.72 -22.34
C GLY A 217 -19.39 20.73 -21.39
N ASP A 218 -19.67 19.59 -20.76
CA ASP A 218 -20.59 19.51 -19.62
C ASP A 218 -20.13 18.47 -18.58
N ILE A 219 -20.59 18.61 -17.34
CA ILE A 219 -20.36 17.64 -16.25
C ILE A 219 -21.67 17.03 -15.76
N ALA A 220 -21.66 15.75 -15.42
CA ALA A 220 -22.80 15.04 -14.84
C ALA A 220 -22.36 14.14 -13.69
N LEU A 221 -23.26 13.90 -12.75
CA LEU A 221 -23.06 12.91 -11.70
C LEU A 221 -23.54 11.54 -12.22
N GLU A 222 -22.64 10.56 -12.28
CA GLU A 222 -22.93 9.21 -12.78
C GLU A 222 -22.68 8.17 -11.70
N THR A 223 -23.55 7.16 -11.61
CA THR A 223 -23.40 6.06 -10.66
C THR A 223 -22.74 4.87 -11.36
N ILE A 224 -21.60 4.40 -10.84
CA ILE A 224 -20.84 3.29 -11.40
C ILE A 224 -20.86 2.12 -10.41
N GLY A 225 -21.73 1.15 -10.65
CA GLY A 225 -21.92 0.03 -9.73
C GLY A 225 -22.52 0.48 -8.41
N LYS A 226 -21.66 0.84 -7.44
CA LYS A 226 -22.04 1.33 -6.10
C LYS A 226 -21.48 2.70 -5.73
N THR A 227 -20.49 3.20 -6.46
CA THR A 227 -19.91 4.54 -6.25
C THR A 227 -20.55 5.56 -7.19
N LYS A 228 -20.26 6.85 -6.98
CA LYS A 228 -20.53 7.91 -7.95
C LYS A 228 -19.22 8.51 -8.47
N ALA A 229 -19.26 8.96 -9.71
CA ALA A 229 -18.17 9.65 -10.39
C ALA A 229 -18.68 10.93 -11.08
N LEU A 230 -17.77 11.88 -11.32
CA LEU A 230 -18.01 13.03 -12.18
C LEU A 230 -17.78 12.59 -13.64
N LYS A 231 -18.86 12.42 -14.40
CA LYS A 231 -18.81 12.25 -15.86
C LYS A 231 -18.53 13.61 -16.51
N TRP A 232 -17.32 13.81 -17.02
CA TRP A 232 -16.96 14.98 -17.80
C TRP A 232 -17.07 14.67 -19.28
N SER A 233 -17.96 15.38 -19.99
CA SER A 233 -18.00 15.41 -21.45
C SER A 233 -17.25 16.66 -21.94
N TYR A 234 -16.33 16.51 -22.88
CA TYR A 234 -15.44 17.58 -23.34
C TYR A 234 -15.41 17.71 -24.87
N THR A 235 -15.18 18.94 -25.35
CA THR A 235 -15.11 19.28 -26.78
C THR A 235 -14.00 20.29 -27.02
N GLY A 236 -12.96 19.91 -27.77
CA GLY A 236 -11.83 20.79 -28.06
C GLY A 236 -11.00 21.11 -26.81
N GLN A 237 -10.71 22.39 -26.61
CA GLN A 237 -10.21 22.91 -25.34
C GLN A 237 -11.35 23.00 -24.33
N SER A 238 -11.22 22.28 -23.20
CA SER A 238 -12.23 22.23 -22.14
C SER A 238 -11.56 22.29 -20.78
N MET A 239 -12.27 22.82 -19.78
CA MET A 239 -11.76 22.97 -18.41
C MET A 239 -12.87 22.84 -17.38
N ILE A 240 -12.65 22.04 -16.34
CA ILE A 240 -13.38 22.07 -15.08
C ILE A 240 -12.65 23.03 -14.13
N THR A 241 -13.41 23.92 -13.50
CA THR A 241 -12.95 24.81 -12.42
C THR A 241 -13.65 24.42 -11.12
N VAL A 242 -12.89 24.27 -10.04
CA VAL A 242 -13.44 24.03 -8.70
C VAL A 242 -13.96 25.35 -8.13
N ASN A 243 -15.23 25.40 -7.74
CA ASN A 243 -15.85 26.59 -7.18
C ASN A 243 -15.48 26.71 -5.68
N LEU A 244 -14.26 27.19 -5.41
CA LEU A 244 -13.80 27.44 -4.03
C LEU A 244 -14.58 28.60 -3.40
N PRO A 245 -15.17 28.45 -2.20
CA PRO A 245 -15.90 29.54 -1.54
C PRO A 245 -14.97 30.58 -0.89
N ASN A 246 -13.72 30.20 -0.63
CA ASN A 246 -12.61 31.01 -0.11
C ASN A 246 -11.30 30.37 -0.60
N ASN A 247 -10.19 31.12 -0.59
CA ASN A 247 -8.87 30.57 -0.85
C ASN A 247 -8.53 29.44 0.16
N ILE A 248 -7.76 28.45 -0.29
CA ILE A 248 -7.38 27.27 0.52
C ILE A 248 -5.87 27.17 0.74
N ASP A 249 -5.46 26.58 1.86
CA ASP A 249 -4.07 26.24 2.15
C ASP A 249 -3.78 24.81 1.64
N LEU A 250 -2.94 24.71 0.61
CA LEU A 250 -2.41 23.45 0.07
C LEU A 250 -0.93 23.20 0.45
N SER A 251 -0.32 24.04 1.28
CA SER A 251 1.14 24.19 1.35
C SER A 251 1.92 23.05 1.99
N ASP A 252 1.29 22.23 2.84
CA ASP A 252 1.89 20.99 3.37
C ASP A 252 1.26 19.69 2.79
N TYR A 253 0.58 19.77 1.64
CA TYR A 253 0.37 18.60 0.78
C TYR A 253 1.57 18.36 -0.15
N THR A 254 1.82 17.10 -0.50
CA THR A 254 2.96 16.67 -1.31
C THR A 254 2.56 16.15 -2.69
N VAL A 255 1.34 15.63 -2.83
CA VAL A 255 0.82 15.06 -4.09
C VAL A 255 -0.63 15.51 -4.31
N TRP A 256 -1.01 15.67 -5.58
CA TRP A 256 -2.39 15.81 -6.03
C TRP A 256 -2.73 14.62 -6.95
N GLY A 257 -3.60 13.74 -6.50
CA GLY A 257 -4.08 12.56 -7.22
C GLY A 257 -5.38 12.83 -7.99
N MET A 258 -5.51 12.19 -9.15
CA MET A 258 -6.70 12.20 -10.00
C MET A 258 -6.86 10.83 -10.66
N ASP A 259 -8.04 10.22 -10.58
CA ASP A 259 -8.32 8.92 -11.22
C ASP A 259 -9.41 9.06 -12.28
N PHE A 260 -9.01 8.93 -13.54
CA PHE A 260 -9.86 9.02 -14.73
C PHE A 260 -10.17 7.63 -15.30
N LYS A 261 -11.42 7.39 -15.71
CA LYS A 261 -11.84 6.17 -16.43
C LYS A 261 -12.50 6.55 -17.75
N PHE A 262 -12.15 5.84 -18.81
CA PHE A 262 -12.81 5.94 -20.11
C PHE A 262 -14.00 4.98 -20.19
N PRO A 263 -14.97 5.23 -21.10
CA PRO A 263 -15.93 4.20 -21.51
C PRO A 263 -15.21 2.94 -22.02
N THR A 264 -15.82 1.76 -21.84
CA THR A 264 -15.32 0.49 -22.43
C THR A 264 -15.26 0.54 -23.96
N THR A 265 -16.07 1.40 -24.58
CA THR A 265 -16.13 1.65 -26.03
C THR A 265 -15.23 2.81 -26.50
N ALA A 266 -14.34 3.33 -25.67
CA ALA A 266 -13.50 4.48 -26.03
C ALA A 266 -12.57 4.16 -27.21
N THR A 267 -12.40 5.12 -28.13
CA THR A 267 -11.46 4.96 -29.24
C THR A 267 -10.05 5.36 -28.84
N ARG A 268 -9.06 4.96 -29.64
CA ARG A 268 -7.68 5.36 -29.42
C ARG A 268 -7.42 6.87 -29.59
N ALA A 269 -8.19 7.57 -30.43
CA ALA A 269 -8.10 9.03 -30.55
C ALA A 269 -8.59 9.73 -29.27
N GLN A 270 -9.67 9.19 -28.68
CA GLN A 270 -10.18 9.63 -27.38
C GLN A 270 -9.18 9.35 -26.26
N VAL A 271 -8.59 8.15 -26.22
CA VAL A 271 -7.55 7.82 -25.23
C VAL A 271 -6.29 8.66 -25.42
N LYS A 272 -5.84 8.91 -26.66
CA LYS A 272 -4.72 9.82 -26.94
C LYS A 272 -4.99 11.26 -26.47
N SER A 273 -6.26 11.65 -26.28
CA SER A 273 -6.58 12.98 -25.72
C SER A 273 -6.22 13.13 -24.24
N SER A 274 -5.98 12.05 -23.46
CA SER A 274 -5.42 12.18 -22.10
C SER A 274 -4.00 12.74 -22.09
N GLN A 275 -3.24 12.56 -23.18
CA GLN A 275 -1.92 13.22 -23.37
C GLN A 275 -2.02 14.75 -23.45
N THR A 276 -3.24 15.30 -23.51
CA THR A 276 -3.53 16.73 -23.51
C THR A 276 -4.18 17.22 -22.20
N LEU A 277 -4.30 16.35 -21.19
CA LEU A 277 -4.73 16.72 -19.85
C LEU A 277 -3.69 17.65 -19.20
N TYR A 278 -4.18 18.67 -18.50
CA TYR A 278 -3.38 19.59 -17.72
C TYR A 278 -4.10 19.99 -16.43
N ALA A 279 -3.34 20.45 -15.45
CA ALA A 279 -3.81 20.84 -14.14
C ALA A 279 -3.15 22.16 -13.76
N THR A 280 -3.94 23.17 -13.41
CA THR A 280 -3.46 24.51 -13.08
C THR A 280 -3.93 24.88 -11.68
N LEU A 281 -3.01 25.38 -10.87
CA LEU A 281 -3.33 26.10 -9.64
C LEU A 281 -3.10 27.59 -9.89
N VAL A 282 -3.95 28.43 -9.28
CA VAL A 282 -3.78 29.89 -9.26
C VAL A 282 -3.79 30.35 -7.81
N ASP A 283 -2.80 31.12 -7.39
CA ASP A 283 -2.74 31.70 -6.05
C ASP A 283 -3.47 33.05 -5.94
N ALA A 284 -3.67 33.49 -4.70
CA ALA A 284 -4.35 34.74 -4.36
C ALA A 284 -3.69 36.02 -4.91
N ASP A 285 -2.42 35.92 -5.31
CA ASP A 285 -1.66 37.00 -5.93
C ASP A 285 -1.86 37.01 -7.47
N GLY A 286 -2.71 36.12 -7.99
CA GLY A 286 -3.08 35.98 -9.40
C GLY A 286 -2.05 35.21 -10.23
N LYS A 287 -1.07 34.56 -9.59
CA LYS A 287 -0.03 33.79 -10.28
C LYS A 287 -0.51 32.36 -10.50
N SER A 288 -0.32 31.86 -11.72
CA SER A 288 -0.66 30.49 -12.10
C SER A 288 0.56 29.64 -12.42
N ALA A 289 0.43 28.33 -12.21
CA ALA A 289 1.38 27.32 -12.67
C ALA A 289 0.61 26.09 -13.14
N THR A 290 1.05 25.51 -14.27
CA THR A 290 0.37 24.40 -14.95
C THR A 290 1.30 23.21 -15.10
N VAL A 291 0.83 22.04 -14.67
CA VAL A 291 1.46 20.75 -14.95
C VAL A 291 0.65 20.03 -16.03
N ASN A 292 1.33 19.38 -16.98
CA ASN A 292 0.68 18.55 -18.01
C ASN A 292 0.76 17.07 -17.61
N TYR A 293 -0.19 16.26 -18.06
CA TYR A 293 -0.11 14.81 -17.89
C TYR A 293 1.19 14.29 -18.53
N PRO A 294 1.97 13.40 -17.87
CA PRO A 294 3.38 13.12 -18.24
C PRO A 294 3.58 12.27 -19.50
N PHE A 295 2.62 12.24 -20.43
CA PHE A 295 2.64 11.49 -21.69
C PHE A 295 2.92 9.99 -21.59
N ASP A 296 2.85 9.40 -20.39
CA ASP A 296 2.97 7.96 -20.24
C ASP A 296 1.75 7.25 -20.82
N ASN A 297 1.98 6.13 -21.50
CA ASN A 297 0.90 5.25 -21.97
C ASN A 297 0.53 4.26 -20.86
N SER A 298 0.53 4.68 -19.57
CA SER A 298 0.06 3.86 -18.45
C SER A 298 -1.47 3.83 -18.39
N ILE A 299 -2.07 3.45 -19.52
CA ILE A 299 -3.49 3.16 -19.66
C ILE A 299 -3.73 1.83 -18.93
N TRP A 300 -4.18 1.92 -17.70
CA TRP A 300 -4.57 0.79 -16.88
C TRP A 300 -5.84 0.14 -17.43
N MET A 301 -6.06 -1.15 -17.16
CA MET A 301 -7.28 -1.85 -17.56
C MET A 301 -7.91 -2.53 -16.35
N MET A 302 -8.81 -1.81 -15.66
CA MET A 302 -9.61 -2.31 -14.54
C MET A 302 -11.11 -2.18 -14.85
N ASP A 303 -11.88 -3.21 -14.51
CA ASP A 303 -13.33 -3.32 -14.76
C ASP A 303 -13.71 -3.01 -16.22
N GLU A 304 -13.04 -3.68 -17.16
CA GLU A 304 -13.10 -3.53 -18.64
C GLU A 304 -12.76 -2.14 -19.19
N ARG A 305 -12.66 -1.12 -18.34
CA ARG A 305 -12.42 0.27 -18.73
C ARG A 305 -10.92 0.55 -18.86
N PRO A 306 -10.51 1.39 -19.83
CA PRO A 306 -9.23 2.07 -19.78
C PRO A 306 -9.24 3.08 -18.64
N TRP A 307 -8.22 3.09 -17.77
CA TRP A 307 -8.05 4.07 -16.69
C TRP A 307 -6.74 4.83 -16.87
N VAL A 308 -6.71 6.06 -16.37
CA VAL A 308 -5.53 6.92 -16.25
C VAL A 308 -5.50 7.44 -14.81
N SER A 309 -4.47 7.07 -14.05
CA SER A 309 -4.24 7.57 -12.69
C SER A 309 -3.09 8.59 -12.74
N TRP A 310 -3.40 9.84 -12.42
CA TRP A 310 -2.44 10.95 -12.49
C TRP A 310 -2.11 11.46 -11.09
N HIS A 311 -0.86 11.30 -10.72
CA HIS A 311 -0.27 11.85 -9.50
C HIS A 311 0.67 13.00 -9.86
N ILE A 312 0.33 14.22 -9.43
CA ILE A 312 1.14 15.44 -9.62
C ILE A 312 1.95 15.71 -8.35
N ASN A 313 3.23 16.06 -8.47
CA ASN A 313 4.02 16.46 -7.32
C ASN A 313 3.72 17.92 -6.96
N MET A 314 3.35 18.21 -5.71
CA MET A 314 3.04 19.59 -5.31
C MET A 314 4.26 20.53 -5.40
N LYS A 315 5.48 19.98 -5.50
CA LYS A 315 6.71 20.74 -5.79
C LYS A 315 6.74 21.32 -7.20
N ASP A 316 5.98 20.78 -8.15
CA ASP A 316 5.85 21.34 -9.51
C ASP A 316 5.08 22.68 -9.47
N PHE A 317 4.26 22.90 -8.43
CA PHE A 317 3.62 24.19 -8.14
C PHE A 317 4.41 25.07 -7.15
N ALA A 318 5.64 24.71 -6.76
CA ALA A 318 6.43 25.44 -5.73
C ALA A 318 6.82 26.89 -6.11
N SER A 319 6.43 27.37 -7.29
CA SER A 319 6.52 28.80 -7.62
C SER A 319 5.36 29.64 -7.05
N LEU A 320 4.27 29.01 -6.59
CA LEU A 320 3.04 29.65 -6.13
C LEU A 320 3.00 29.84 -4.60
N ASN A 321 2.16 30.78 -4.16
CA ASN A 321 1.76 30.95 -2.77
C ASN A 321 0.73 29.87 -2.38
N LEU A 322 1.21 28.62 -2.21
CA LEU A 322 0.36 27.46 -1.88
C LEU A 322 -0.41 27.58 -0.54
N LYS A 323 -0.15 28.59 0.29
CA LYS A 323 -0.95 28.88 1.51
C LYS A 323 -2.27 29.59 1.22
N SER A 324 -2.48 30.06 -0.01
CA SER A 324 -3.64 30.83 -0.42
C SER A 324 -3.93 30.58 -1.90
N VAL A 325 -4.30 29.34 -2.24
CA VAL A 325 -4.72 28.95 -3.59
C VAL A 325 -6.16 29.42 -3.80
N ALA A 326 -6.39 30.22 -4.83
CA ALA A 326 -7.66 30.86 -5.16
C ALA A 326 -8.46 30.10 -6.24
N GLU A 327 -7.79 29.44 -7.18
CA GLU A 327 -8.42 28.67 -8.25
C GLU A 327 -7.72 27.32 -8.47
N ILE A 328 -8.52 26.30 -8.81
CA ILE A 328 -8.06 24.95 -9.16
C ILE A 328 -8.73 24.55 -10.47
N HIS A 329 -7.92 24.23 -11.48
CA HIS A 329 -8.39 23.89 -12.82
C HIS A 329 -7.88 22.51 -13.25
N ILE A 330 -8.77 21.73 -13.88
CA ILE A 330 -8.45 20.48 -14.56
C ILE A 330 -8.91 20.64 -16.01
N GLY A 331 -7.99 20.59 -16.95
CA GLY A 331 -8.24 20.92 -18.35
C GLY A 331 -7.78 19.83 -19.31
N VAL A 332 -8.33 19.88 -20.52
CA VAL A 332 -7.95 19.01 -21.64
C VAL A 332 -7.93 19.83 -22.93
N ASN A 333 -6.97 19.59 -23.82
CA ASN A 333 -6.86 20.24 -25.13
C ASN A 333 -7.06 19.22 -26.25
N ALA A 334 -8.23 18.58 -26.26
CA ALA A 334 -8.53 17.45 -27.11
C ALA A 334 -8.73 17.86 -28.58
N ASN A 335 -8.36 16.97 -29.51
CA ASN A 335 -8.63 17.16 -30.94
C ASN A 335 -10.05 16.73 -31.34
N GLU A 336 -10.72 15.93 -30.51
CA GLU A 336 -12.04 15.34 -30.76
C GLU A 336 -12.94 15.45 -29.52
N ALA A 337 -14.25 15.33 -29.72
CA ALA A 337 -15.22 15.28 -28.62
C ALA A 337 -15.25 13.90 -27.94
N SER A 338 -15.24 13.87 -26.60
CA SER A 338 -15.26 12.63 -25.83
C SER A 338 -15.67 12.88 -24.37
N GLY A 339 -15.35 11.96 -23.46
CA GLY A 339 -15.55 12.14 -22.04
C GLY A 339 -14.73 11.20 -21.15
N PHE A 340 -14.48 11.67 -19.93
CA PHE A 340 -13.92 10.90 -18.82
C PHE A 340 -15.02 10.67 -17.76
N LEU A 341 -14.83 9.63 -16.96
CA LEU A 341 -15.36 9.54 -15.61
C LEU A 341 -14.21 9.91 -14.68
N ILE A 342 -14.42 10.79 -13.71
CA ILE A 342 -13.45 11.09 -12.65
C ILE A 342 -14.02 10.48 -11.37
N ASP A 343 -13.34 9.47 -10.83
CA ASP A 343 -13.79 8.76 -9.62
C ASP A 343 -13.18 9.37 -8.35
N ASN A 344 -11.98 9.96 -8.44
CA ASN A 344 -11.26 10.55 -7.31
C ASN A 344 -10.53 11.84 -7.73
N LEU A 345 -10.50 12.82 -6.82
CA LEU A 345 -9.68 14.03 -6.84
C LEU A 345 -9.20 14.30 -5.40
N SER A 346 -7.90 14.22 -5.15
CA SER A 346 -7.34 14.17 -3.79
C SER A 346 -6.06 15.00 -3.63
N PHE A 347 -5.93 15.77 -2.55
CA PHE A 347 -4.64 16.33 -2.10
C PHE A 347 -4.11 15.53 -0.90
N GLU A 348 -2.81 15.21 -0.90
CA GLU A 348 -2.27 14.04 -0.19
C GLU A 348 -0.99 14.36 0.58
N ARG A 349 -0.80 13.76 1.76
CA ARG A 349 0.34 14.06 2.67
C ARG A 349 1.29 12.89 2.83
N GLN A 350 2.17 12.71 1.85
CA GLN A 350 3.17 11.64 1.86
C GLN A 350 4.32 11.99 2.80
N LYS A 351 4.13 11.68 4.09
CA LYS A 351 5.12 11.78 5.16
C LYS A 351 6.37 10.92 4.90
N TYR A 352 6.19 9.80 4.20
CA TYR A 352 7.25 8.90 3.76
C TYR A 352 7.17 8.75 2.25
N VAL A 353 8.13 9.34 1.53
CA VAL A 353 8.27 9.19 0.08
C VAL A 353 9.26 8.06 -0.19
N LEU A 354 8.86 7.06 -0.97
CA LEU A 354 9.76 6.00 -1.42
C LEU A 354 10.32 6.31 -2.81
N ASP A 355 11.59 6.72 -2.87
CA ASP A 355 12.32 6.98 -4.11
C ASP A 355 13.61 6.15 -4.16
N PHE A 356 13.55 5.03 -4.91
CA PHE A 356 14.68 4.12 -5.05
C PHE A 356 15.90 4.76 -5.73
N THR A 357 15.73 5.82 -6.53
CA THR A 357 16.85 6.50 -7.19
C THR A 357 17.76 7.25 -6.23
N LYS A 358 17.28 7.54 -5.00
CA LYS A 358 18.08 8.16 -3.92
C LYS A 358 18.68 7.13 -2.96
N ILE A 359 17.92 6.08 -2.64
CA ILE A 359 18.26 5.17 -1.52
C ILE A 359 19.08 3.95 -1.93
N ILE A 360 19.27 3.64 -3.22
CA ILE A 360 20.19 2.59 -3.68
C ILE A 360 21.64 3.11 -3.63
N ARG A 361 22.48 2.57 -2.73
CA ARG A 361 23.76 3.18 -2.32
C ARG A 361 25.00 2.37 -2.68
N THR A 362 25.31 2.33 -3.96
CA THR A 362 26.47 1.61 -4.50
C THR A 362 27.83 2.20 -4.11
N ASP A 363 27.88 3.43 -3.58
CA ASP A 363 29.09 3.98 -2.96
C ASP A 363 29.55 3.17 -1.73
N LYS A 364 28.68 2.31 -1.18
CA LYS A 364 28.93 1.47 -0.01
C LYS A 364 29.36 0.02 -0.33
N ILE A 365 29.46 -0.39 -1.59
CA ILE A 365 29.78 -1.77 -1.98
C ILE A 365 30.72 -1.80 -3.20
N THR A 366 31.46 -2.90 -3.40
CA THR A 366 32.27 -3.15 -4.60
C THR A 366 31.60 -4.20 -5.49
N GLU A 367 31.95 -4.25 -6.78
CA GLU A 367 31.31 -5.18 -7.72
C GLU A 367 31.46 -6.64 -7.26
N ALA A 368 32.68 -7.05 -6.93
CA ALA A 368 32.99 -8.39 -6.43
C ALA A 368 32.28 -8.74 -5.11
N ALA A 369 31.88 -7.74 -4.31
CA ALA A 369 31.08 -7.94 -3.10
C ALA A 369 29.56 -7.91 -3.38
N SER A 370 29.12 -7.28 -4.46
CA SER A 370 27.70 -7.26 -4.88
C SER A 370 27.25 -8.58 -5.49
N VAL A 371 28.14 -9.38 -6.08
CA VAL A 371 27.80 -10.71 -6.62
C VAL A 371 27.48 -11.69 -5.50
N ILE A 372 26.21 -12.11 -5.39
CA ILE A 372 25.73 -13.05 -4.36
C ILE A 372 26.40 -14.42 -4.51
N ARG A 373 26.54 -14.89 -5.76
CA ARG A 373 27.20 -16.16 -6.08
C ARG A 373 27.89 -16.10 -7.44
N GLN A 374 29.21 -16.31 -7.42
CA GLN A 374 29.98 -16.49 -8.64
C GLN A 374 29.67 -17.86 -9.27
N LYS A 375 29.72 -17.95 -10.60
CA LYS A 375 29.53 -19.20 -11.33
C LYS A 375 30.70 -20.15 -11.09
N ALA A 376 30.39 -21.39 -10.72
CA ALA A 376 31.35 -22.46 -10.54
C ALA A 376 31.20 -23.53 -11.63
N ASN A 377 32.14 -24.46 -11.72
CA ASN A 377 32.02 -25.66 -12.55
C ASN A 377 31.21 -26.76 -11.81
N ASP A 378 30.07 -26.38 -11.23
CA ASP A 378 29.15 -27.24 -10.45
C ASP A 378 27.94 -27.72 -11.26
N GLY A 379 27.95 -27.51 -12.58
CA GLY A 379 26.87 -27.86 -13.51
C GLY A 379 25.75 -26.81 -13.62
N LYS A 380 25.77 -25.77 -12.78
CA LYS A 380 24.71 -24.76 -12.73
C LYS A 380 24.93 -23.69 -13.80
N GLY A 381 23.90 -23.46 -14.60
CA GLY A 381 23.92 -22.59 -15.78
C GLY A 381 23.78 -21.11 -15.45
N ALA A 382 22.84 -20.80 -14.55
CA ALA A 382 22.43 -19.46 -14.16
C ALA A 382 22.06 -19.45 -12.67
N PHE A 383 22.13 -18.27 -12.03
CA PHE A 383 21.55 -18.02 -10.71
C PHE A 383 20.53 -16.88 -10.80
N TRP A 384 19.32 -17.14 -10.30
CA TRP A 384 18.13 -16.33 -10.54
C TRP A 384 17.26 -16.25 -9.28
N GLY A 385 16.33 -15.30 -9.23
CA GLY A 385 15.23 -15.27 -8.26
C GLY A 385 15.68 -15.41 -6.80
N THR A 386 15.99 -14.29 -6.17
CA THR A 386 16.38 -14.26 -4.76
C THR A 386 15.18 -14.03 -3.84
N SER A 387 15.30 -14.51 -2.60
CA SER A 387 14.40 -14.19 -1.48
C SER A 387 15.17 -14.30 -0.16
N ILE A 388 14.97 -13.38 0.78
CA ILE A 388 15.87 -13.18 1.93
C ILE A 388 15.07 -13.05 3.23
N ILE A 389 15.52 -13.73 4.29
CA ILE A 389 14.98 -13.59 5.64
C ILE A 389 16.09 -13.55 6.70
N LYS A 390 15.92 -12.77 7.76
CA LYS A 390 16.88 -12.67 8.87
C LYS A 390 16.61 -13.73 9.92
N THR A 391 17.63 -14.51 10.28
CA THR A 391 17.52 -15.69 11.14
C THR A 391 18.57 -15.62 12.26
N GLY A 392 18.13 -15.15 13.43
CA GLY A 392 19.01 -14.90 14.58
C GLY A 392 20.06 -13.83 14.27
N ARG A 393 21.31 -14.24 14.07
CA ARG A 393 22.46 -13.38 13.75
C ARG A 393 22.99 -13.55 12.32
N ARG A 394 22.21 -14.16 11.43
CA ARG A 394 22.57 -14.40 10.02
C ARG A 394 21.44 -13.97 9.10
N TYR A 395 21.77 -13.79 7.84
CA TYR A 395 20.82 -13.59 6.75
C TYR A 395 20.77 -14.88 5.94
N SER A 396 19.57 -15.36 5.71
CA SER A 396 19.23 -16.59 5.02
C SER A 396 18.64 -16.23 3.67
N LEU A 397 19.29 -16.70 2.60
CA LEU A 397 18.94 -16.34 1.23
C LEU A 397 18.63 -17.63 0.44
N PHE A 398 17.49 -17.62 -0.22
CA PHE A 398 17.05 -18.67 -1.14
C PHE A 398 17.24 -18.15 -2.57
N GLN A 399 17.84 -18.97 -3.43
CA GLN A 399 18.21 -18.59 -4.80
C GLN A 399 17.89 -19.74 -5.75
N ALA A 400 17.11 -19.47 -6.80
CA ALA A 400 16.92 -20.42 -7.87
C ALA A 400 18.16 -20.54 -8.76
N TRP A 401 18.35 -21.71 -9.36
CA TRP A 401 19.36 -21.95 -10.39
C TRP A 401 18.81 -22.98 -11.37
N TRP A 402 19.29 -22.97 -12.61
CA TRP A 402 18.95 -24.00 -13.60
C TRP A 402 20.18 -24.62 -14.25
N SER A 403 19.99 -25.74 -14.95
CA SER A 403 21.10 -26.56 -15.46
C SER A 403 21.85 -25.88 -16.61
N SER A 404 23.17 -26.10 -16.72
CA SER A 404 23.97 -25.43 -17.75
C SER A 404 23.59 -25.86 -19.17
N GLY A 405 23.23 -24.89 -20.03
CA GLY A 405 22.75 -25.14 -21.39
C GLY A 405 21.29 -25.59 -21.47
N LYS A 406 20.49 -25.30 -20.44
CA LYS A 406 19.07 -25.64 -20.32
C LYS A 406 18.21 -24.43 -19.92
N ASP A 407 16.90 -24.63 -19.88
CA ASP A 407 15.89 -23.62 -19.51
C ASP A 407 15.64 -23.58 -17.98
N PHE A 408 14.94 -22.55 -17.49
CA PHE A 408 14.70 -22.28 -16.06
C PHE A 408 14.00 -23.44 -15.32
N ASP A 409 13.21 -24.23 -16.04
CA ASP A 409 12.49 -25.41 -15.53
C ASP A 409 13.37 -26.65 -15.37
N THR A 410 14.69 -26.53 -15.53
CA THR A 410 15.67 -27.59 -15.24
C THR A 410 16.40 -27.34 -13.92
N GLY A 411 15.71 -26.68 -12.98
CA GLY A 411 16.30 -25.96 -11.86
C GLY A 411 15.81 -26.35 -10.48
N ALA A 412 16.52 -25.85 -9.46
CA ALA A 412 16.24 -26.07 -8.05
C ALA A 412 16.50 -24.79 -7.24
N ILE A 413 16.13 -24.78 -5.95
CA ILE A 413 16.39 -23.64 -5.06
C ILE A 413 17.46 -24.00 -4.03
N ASP A 414 18.58 -23.28 -4.11
CA ASP A 414 19.68 -23.35 -3.16
C ASP A 414 19.44 -22.43 -1.95
N TYR A 415 19.94 -22.85 -0.79
CA TYR A 415 19.98 -22.07 0.44
C TYR A 415 21.42 -21.63 0.73
N LEU A 416 21.57 -20.34 1.00
CA LEU A 416 22.81 -19.65 1.28
C LEU A 416 22.68 -18.85 2.58
N THR A 417 23.79 -18.63 3.30
CA THR A 417 23.80 -17.74 4.46
C THR A 417 24.96 -16.76 4.48
N ALA A 418 24.71 -15.57 5.02
CA ALA A 418 25.71 -14.54 5.27
C ALA A 418 25.67 -14.04 6.72
N PRO A 419 26.79 -13.54 7.26
CA PRO A 419 26.80 -12.83 8.54
C PRO A 419 26.24 -11.40 8.42
N ASN A 420 26.29 -10.80 7.23
CA ASN A 420 25.79 -9.45 6.94
C ASN A 420 24.81 -9.50 5.75
N LEU A 421 23.88 -8.54 5.65
CA LEU A 421 22.85 -8.52 4.61
C LEU A 421 23.42 -8.55 3.18
N LEU A 422 24.53 -7.84 2.95
CA LEU A 422 25.21 -7.74 1.65
C LEU A 422 26.18 -8.89 1.37
N GLY A 423 26.21 -9.93 2.21
CA GLY A 423 27.12 -11.06 2.06
C GLY A 423 28.46 -10.91 2.80
N PRO A 424 29.51 -11.64 2.35
CA PRO A 424 29.44 -12.66 1.30
C PRO A 424 28.52 -13.81 1.69
N TYR A 425 27.76 -14.33 0.73
CA TYR A 425 26.85 -15.46 0.93
C TYR A 425 27.58 -16.79 0.67
N ALA A 426 27.51 -17.70 1.65
CA ALA A 426 28.04 -19.05 1.54
C ALA A 426 26.90 -20.05 1.27
N PHE A 427 27.03 -20.89 0.24
CA PHE A 427 26.14 -22.01 -0.01
C PHE A 427 26.14 -23.00 1.18
N VAL A 428 24.95 -23.48 1.56
CA VAL A 428 24.76 -24.45 2.65
C VAL A 428 24.27 -25.79 2.09
N ASN A 429 23.12 -25.79 1.41
CA ASN A 429 22.54 -26.96 0.76
C ASN A 429 21.55 -26.53 -0.35
N THR A 430 21.02 -27.50 -1.09
CA THR A 430 19.84 -27.28 -1.94
C THR A 430 18.61 -27.56 -1.10
N ALA A 431 17.82 -26.52 -0.81
CA ALA A 431 16.69 -26.58 0.13
C ALA A 431 15.42 -27.19 -0.50
N LEU A 432 15.19 -26.90 -1.78
CA LEU A 432 14.22 -27.59 -2.63
C LEU A 432 14.96 -28.18 -3.83
N PRO A 433 15.08 -29.51 -3.93
CA PRO A 433 15.76 -30.16 -5.05
C PRO A 433 14.85 -30.23 -6.30
N ARG A 434 15.42 -30.74 -7.40
CA ARG A 434 14.63 -31.30 -8.51
C ARG A 434 14.04 -32.65 -8.09
N TYR A 435 12.90 -33.02 -8.68
CA TYR A 435 12.24 -34.32 -8.47
C TYR A 435 11.91 -34.61 -6.99
N PHE A 436 11.41 -33.60 -6.27
CA PHE A 436 11.05 -33.71 -4.84
C PHE A 436 9.68 -34.41 -4.63
N VAL A 437 8.82 -34.40 -5.64
CA VAL A 437 7.65 -35.28 -5.78
C VAL A 437 7.86 -36.08 -7.08
N THR A 438 7.56 -37.38 -7.05
CA THR A 438 7.73 -38.31 -8.19
C THR A 438 6.60 -39.35 -8.32
N SER A 439 5.61 -39.31 -7.42
CA SER A 439 4.34 -40.01 -7.57
C SER A 439 3.43 -39.28 -8.58
N ALA A 440 2.61 -40.01 -9.34
CA ALA A 440 1.66 -39.41 -10.26
C ALA A 440 0.61 -38.53 -9.52
N PRO A 441 0.17 -37.40 -10.10
CA PRO A 441 0.56 -36.84 -11.41
C PRO A 441 1.98 -36.27 -11.42
N SER A 442 2.67 -36.35 -12.56
CA SER A 442 4.05 -35.88 -12.72
C SER A 442 4.16 -34.37 -12.46
N TRP A 443 4.63 -34.01 -11.26
CA TRP A 443 4.81 -32.65 -10.78
C TRP A 443 5.96 -32.66 -9.77
N GLY A 444 6.73 -31.57 -9.71
CA GLY A 444 7.89 -31.48 -8.83
C GLY A 444 9.24 -31.76 -9.51
N GLU A 445 9.31 -31.80 -10.84
CA GLU A 445 10.54 -32.06 -11.60
C GLU A 445 11.56 -30.90 -11.52
N TYR A 446 11.10 -29.72 -11.08
CA TYR A 446 11.90 -28.53 -10.83
C TYR A 446 11.33 -27.67 -9.69
N THR A 447 12.16 -26.77 -9.16
CA THR A 447 11.71 -25.64 -8.33
C THR A 447 12.42 -24.34 -8.73
N HIS A 448 11.67 -23.25 -8.84
CA HIS A 448 12.18 -21.95 -9.31
C HIS A 448 11.44 -20.78 -8.68
N GLY A 449 12.05 -19.58 -8.66
CA GLY A 449 11.41 -18.35 -8.20
C GLY A 449 10.93 -18.38 -6.73
N PRO A 450 11.86 -18.52 -5.76
CA PRO A 450 11.53 -18.59 -4.33
C PRO A 450 10.87 -17.31 -3.79
N ASP A 451 9.98 -17.51 -2.82
CA ASP A 451 9.51 -16.48 -1.90
C ASP A 451 9.47 -17.03 -0.47
N ILE A 452 10.35 -16.53 0.41
CA ILE A 452 10.45 -16.94 1.82
C ILE A 452 9.71 -15.95 2.72
N VAL A 453 8.79 -16.48 3.54
CA VAL A 453 8.11 -15.72 4.61
C VAL A 453 8.10 -16.54 5.91
N LYS A 454 7.76 -15.92 7.04
CA LYS A 454 7.55 -16.61 8.33
C LYS A 454 6.22 -16.18 8.93
N TYR A 455 5.38 -17.15 9.27
CA TYR A 455 4.13 -16.94 10.00
C TYR A 455 4.13 -17.77 11.29
N GLY A 456 3.96 -17.09 12.42
CA GLY A 456 4.21 -17.68 13.74
C GLY A 456 5.62 -18.28 13.83
N ASP A 457 5.70 -19.55 14.21
CA ASP A 457 6.94 -20.33 14.28
C ASP A 457 7.18 -21.24 13.07
N THR A 458 6.57 -20.96 11.92
CA THR A 458 6.77 -21.72 10.68
C THR A 458 7.30 -20.81 9.58
N TYR A 459 8.36 -21.24 8.90
CA TYR A 459 8.84 -20.67 7.65
C TYR A 459 8.07 -21.30 6.48
N TYR A 460 7.65 -20.48 5.53
CA TYR A 460 6.95 -20.92 4.32
C TYR A 460 7.72 -20.43 3.10
N LEU A 461 8.04 -21.36 2.19
CA LEU A 461 8.77 -21.11 0.96
C LEU A 461 7.87 -21.47 -0.22
N TYR A 462 7.38 -20.45 -0.92
CA TYR A 462 6.59 -20.61 -2.15
C TYR A 462 7.52 -20.65 -3.36
N TYR A 463 7.15 -21.42 -4.37
CA TYR A 463 7.97 -21.62 -5.57
C TYR A 463 7.13 -22.00 -6.79
N SER A 464 7.67 -21.73 -7.97
CA SER A 464 7.19 -22.30 -9.24
C SER A 464 7.66 -23.74 -9.36
N SER A 465 6.81 -24.64 -9.84
CA SER A 465 7.11 -26.06 -10.06
C SER A 465 6.22 -26.64 -11.16
N GLY A 466 6.53 -27.85 -11.62
CA GLY A 466 5.80 -28.51 -12.69
C GLY A 466 6.54 -29.74 -13.21
N GLY A 467 6.19 -30.14 -14.43
CA GLY A 467 7.02 -30.97 -15.31
C GLY A 467 8.06 -30.12 -16.07
N SER A 468 9.21 -30.70 -16.38
CA SER A 468 10.36 -30.00 -16.97
C SER A 468 10.58 -30.28 -18.47
N SER A 469 11.24 -29.34 -19.15
CA SER A 469 11.70 -29.43 -20.55
C SER A 469 12.56 -30.65 -20.88
N ASP A 470 13.23 -31.22 -19.87
CA ASP A 470 14.06 -32.43 -19.95
C ASP A 470 13.44 -33.65 -19.24
N GLY A 471 12.17 -33.55 -18.82
CA GLY A 471 11.40 -34.56 -18.08
C GLY A 471 10.06 -34.88 -18.75
N SER A 472 8.97 -34.78 -17.99
CA SER A 472 7.60 -35.06 -18.45
C SER A 472 7.00 -34.02 -19.41
N GLY A 473 7.71 -32.90 -19.64
CA GLY A 473 7.28 -31.78 -20.49
C GLY A 473 6.80 -30.59 -19.67
N HIS A 474 6.99 -29.39 -20.22
CA HIS A 474 6.73 -28.12 -19.53
C HIS A 474 5.32 -28.03 -18.90
N SER A 475 5.26 -27.93 -17.57
CA SER A 475 4.12 -27.33 -16.87
C SER A 475 4.61 -26.22 -15.92
N ARG A 476 3.68 -25.36 -15.51
CA ARG A 476 3.96 -24.17 -14.69
C ARG A 476 2.82 -24.04 -13.70
N GLU A 477 3.08 -24.47 -12.49
CA GLU A 477 2.19 -24.38 -11.34
C GLU A 477 2.94 -23.80 -10.13
N VAL A 478 2.23 -23.48 -9.04
CA VAL A 478 2.83 -23.01 -7.77
C VAL A 478 2.73 -24.09 -6.71
N GLY A 479 3.83 -24.32 -5.99
CA GLY A 479 3.90 -25.14 -4.79
C GLY A 479 4.27 -24.33 -3.54
N VAL A 480 4.14 -24.96 -2.37
CA VAL A 480 4.63 -24.42 -1.09
C VAL A 480 5.36 -25.50 -0.29
N ALA A 481 6.38 -25.08 0.44
CA ALA A 481 7.09 -25.88 1.42
C ALA A 481 7.06 -25.18 2.77
N TRP A 482 7.10 -25.94 3.86
CA TRP A 482 7.14 -25.37 5.21
C TRP A 482 8.10 -26.11 6.14
N SER A 483 8.70 -25.38 7.08
CA SER A 483 9.60 -25.93 8.10
C SER A 483 9.62 -25.06 9.35
N LYS A 484 10.11 -25.64 10.46
CA LYS A 484 10.47 -24.91 11.69
C LYS A 484 11.85 -24.26 11.64
N THR A 485 12.66 -24.61 10.65
CA THR A 485 14.04 -24.12 10.44
C THR A 485 14.28 -23.81 8.97
N VAL A 486 15.07 -22.79 8.66
CA VAL A 486 15.41 -22.46 7.25
C VAL A 486 16.44 -23.45 6.67
N GLU A 487 17.20 -24.10 7.54
CA GLU A 487 18.32 -24.99 7.21
C GLU A 487 17.90 -26.33 6.56
N GLY A 488 16.63 -26.72 6.67
CA GLY A 488 16.13 -28.01 6.21
C GLY A 488 14.88 -28.44 6.97
N GLY A 489 14.54 -29.73 6.88
CA GLY A 489 13.31 -30.27 7.48
C GLY A 489 12.03 -29.81 6.75
N TRP A 490 12.15 -29.47 5.47
CA TRP A 490 11.04 -29.01 4.65
C TRP A 490 10.03 -30.13 4.37
N GLU A 491 8.80 -29.90 4.80
CA GLU A 491 7.60 -30.58 4.30
C GLU A 491 7.11 -29.85 3.04
N TYR A 492 6.41 -30.56 2.15
CA TYR A 492 6.01 -30.06 0.82
C TYR A 492 4.53 -30.30 0.55
N SER A 493 3.87 -29.39 -0.17
CA SER A 493 2.58 -29.70 -0.78
C SER A 493 2.72 -30.90 -1.72
N GLN A 494 1.83 -31.89 -1.61
CA GLN A 494 1.92 -33.17 -2.35
C GLN A 494 1.42 -33.05 -3.80
N GLY A 495 1.70 -31.89 -4.41
CA GLY A 495 1.07 -31.37 -5.60
C GLY A 495 1.01 -29.83 -5.56
N PRO A 496 0.56 -29.21 -6.65
CA PRO A 496 0.43 -27.75 -6.74
C PRO A 496 -0.69 -27.19 -5.84
N ILE A 497 -0.44 -26.02 -5.26
CA ILE A 497 -1.44 -25.21 -4.52
C ILE A 497 -2.15 -24.17 -5.40
N LEU A 498 -1.60 -23.87 -6.58
CA LEU A 498 -2.29 -23.18 -7.67
C LEU A 498 -2.03 -23.95 -8.97
N THR A 499 -3.09 -24.36 -9.67
CA THR A 499 -2.98 -25.01 -10.98
C THR A 499 -3.36 -24.07 -12.11
N LYS A 500 -2.83 -24.33 -13.31
CA LYS A 500 -3.37 -23.69 -14.53
C LYS A 500 -4.84 -24.07 -14.78
N GLY A 501 -5.30 -25.25 -14.38
CA GLY A 501 -6.68 -25.68 -14.61
C GLY A 501 -7.72 -24.87 -13.82
N GLU A 502 -7.36 -24.51 -12.59
CA GLU A 502 -8.21 -23.77 -11.66
C GLU A 502 -8.08 -22.25 -11.83
N PHE A 503 -6.87 -21.75 -12.12
CA PHE A 503 -6.55 -20.31 -12.19
C PHE A 503 -6.29 -19.80 -13.63
N ALA A 504 -6.69 -20.55 -14.67
CA ALA A 504 -6.74 -20.05 -16.05
C ALA A 504 -7.96 -19.15 -16.32
N ILE A 505 -9.09 -19.46 -15.70
CA ILE A 505 -10.37 -18.81 -15.98
C ILE A 505 -10.63 -17.78 -14.89
N ILE A 506 -10.56 -16.49 -15.24
CA ILE A 506 -10.83 -15.39 -14.32
C ILE A 506 -12.35 -15.27 -14.13
N PRO A 507 -12.89 -15.43 -12.90
CA PRO A 507 -14.32 -15.25 -12.66
C PRO A 507 -14.74 -13.80 -12.94
N GLY A 508 -15.68 -13.62 -13.88
CA GLY A 508 -16.25 -12.31 -14.21
C GLY A 508 -15.48 -11.46 -15.24
N ASP A 509 -14.42 -11.98 -15.87
CA ASP A 509 -13.75 -11.34 -17.02
C ASP A 509 -14.12 -12.11 -18.30
N GLU A 510 -15.24 -11.74 -18.95
CA GLU A 510 -15.74 -12.44 -20.16
C GLU A 510 -14.77 -12.32 -21.34
N ASP A 511 -13.88 -11.33 -21.33
CA ASP A 511 -12.79 -11.19 -22.31
C ASP A 511 -11.70 -12.28 -22.15
N TYR A 512 -11.63 -12.95 -21.01
CA TYR A 512 -10.78 -14.12 -20.78
C TYR A 512 -11.54 -15.46 -20.80
N ASN A 513 -12.85 -15.45 -21.01
CA ASN A 513 -13.63 -16.67 -21.18
C ASN A 513 -13.22 -17.38 -22.49
N GLY A 514 -12.53 -18.52 -22.37
CA GLY A 514 -11.88 -19.22 -23.49
C GLY A 514 -10.39 -18.94 -23.69
N CYS A 515 -9.75 -18.11 -22.84
CA CYS A 515 -8.29 -17.94 -22.84
C CYS A 515 -7.60 -19.08 -22.09
N TRP A 516 -6.69 -19.79 -22.77
CA TRP A 516 -5.94 -20.90 -22.18
C TRP A 516 -4.68 -20.38 -21.51
N SER A 517 -4.74 -20.11 -20.19
CA SER A 517 -3.52 -19.86 -19.41
C SER A 517 -2.59 -21.06 -19.51
N SER A 518 -1.38 -20.84 -20.04
CA SER A 518 -0.37 -21.89 -20.20
C SER A 518 0.37 -22.20 -18.89
N GLY A 519 0.25 -21.33 -17.88
CA GLY A 519 0.97 -21.46 -16.62
C GLY A 519 0.59 -20.44 -15.56
N VAL A 520 0.78 -20.86 -14.30
CA VAL A 520 0.79 -20.00 -13.12
C VAL A 520 2.13 -20.17 -12.40
N GLU A 521 2.88 -19.10 -12.19
CA GLU A 521 4.26 -19.16 -11.67
C GLU A 521 4.66 -17.89 -10.92
N ASN A 522 5.91 -17.83 -10.46
CA ASN A 522 6.52 -16.67 -9.81
C ASN A 522 5.70 -16.16 -8.61
N PRO A 523 5.45 -17.00 -7.59
CA PRO A 523 4.63 -16.62 -6.45
C PRO A 523 5.27 -15.49 -5.63
N ARG A 524 4.42 -14.63 -5.06
CA ARG A 524 4.76 -13.78 -3.91
C ARG A 524 3.63 -13.83 -2.89
N MET A 525 3.96 -14.07 -1.63
CA MET A 525 3.00 -14.22 -0.53
C MET A 525 2.99 -12.97 0.36
N MET A 526 1.80 -12.54 0.77
CA MET A 526 1.61 -11.47 1.74
C MET A 526 0.45 -11.78 2.68
N GLU A 527 0.63 -11.53 3.97
CA GLU A 527 -0.48 -11.56 4.94
C GLU A 527 -1.07 -10.16 5.07
N LYS A 528 -2.40 -10.09 5.09
CA LYS A 528 -3.16 -8.88 5.35
C LYS A 528 -4.44 -9.25 6.09
N ASP A 529 -4.65 -8.62 7.24
CA ASP A 529 -5.86 -8.71 8.06
C ASP A 529 -6.24 -10.16 8.46
N GLY A 530 -5.24 -11.05 8.57
CA GLY A 530 -5.41 -12.48 8.85
C GLY A 530 -5.66 -13.36 7.63
N GLU A 531 -5.78 -12.80 6.43
CA GLU A 531 -5.85 -13.54 5.16
C GLU A 531 -4.49 -13.57 4.44
N TYR A 532 -4.20 -14.69 3.78
CA TYR A 532 -2.95 -14.94 3.06
C TYR A 532 -3.17 -14.74 1.56
N TYR A 533 -2.67 -13.62 1.03
CA TYR A 533 -2.78 -13.23 -0.37
C TYR A 533 -1.56 -13.74 -1.15
N LEU A 534 -1.80 -14.70 -2.03
CA LEU A 534 -0.82 -15.27 -2.95
C LEU A 534 -0.96 -14.61 -4.32
N PHE A 535 0.02 -13.79 -4.67
CA PHE A 535 0.18 -13.21 -5.99
C PHE A 535 0.95 -14.16 -6.87
N PHE A 536 0.57 -14.26 -8.15
CA PHE A 536 1.25 -15.09 -9.13
C PHE A 536 1.13 -14.50 -10.53
N LYS A 537 2.14 -14.78 -11.35
CA LYS A 537 2.15 -14.47 -12.77
C LYS A 537 1.28 -15.47 -13.51
N THR A 538 0.41 -14.99 -14.40
CA THR A 538 -0.33 -15.78 -15.40
C THR A 538 0.29 -15.56 -16.78
N LEU A 539 0.26 -16.61 -17.62
CA LEU A 539 0.77 -16.59 -19.00
C LEU A 539 -0.34 -17.01 -19.95
N ASN A 540 -0.68 -16.18 -20.94
CA ASN A 540 -1.68 -16.52 -21.96
C ASN A 540 -1.07 -16.45 -23.37
N ASN A 541 -1.49 -17.35 -24.25
CA ASN A 541 -1.09 -17.37 -25.66
C ASN A 541 -2.33 -17.15 -26.54
N TYR A 542 -2.23 -16.30 -27.55
CA TYR A 542 -3.38 -15.94 -28.39
C TYR A 542 -3.30 -16.56 -29.78
N ASN A 543 -4.44 -17.05 -30.27
CA ASN A 543 -4.61 -17.65 -31.61
C ASN A 543 -6.04 -17.37 -32.11
N LEU A 544 -6.51 -16.11 -32.03
CA LEU A 544 -7.85 -15.72 -32.49
C LEU A 544 -7.79 -14.76 -33.71
N PRO A 545 -8.67 -14.92 -34.70
CA PRO A 545 -8.98 -13.89 -35.69
C PRO A 545 -9.55 -12.61 -35.04
N PRO A 546 -9.47 -11.44 -35.68
CA PRO A 546 -9.05 -11.21 -37.06
C PRO A 546 -7.53 -11.14 -37.28
N GLU A 547 -6.72 -11.19 -36.21
CA GLU A 547 -5.25 -11.01 -36.32
C GLU A 547 -4.54 -12.22 -36.97
N GLY A 548 -5.14 -13.40 -36.89
CA GLY A 548 -4.53 -14.65 -37.33
C GLY A 548 -3.47 -15.13 -36.33
N SER A 549 -2.49 -15.91 -36.79
CA SER A 549 -1.38 -16.41 -35.98
C SER A 549 -0.30 -15.35 -35.65
N HIS A 550 -0.63 -14.06 -35.79
CA HIS A 550 0.33 -12.96 -35.83
C HIS A 550 -0.29 -11.68 -35.24
N GLY A 551 0.20 -11.22 -34.08
CA GLY A 551 -0.08 -9.87 -33.60
C GLY A 551 0.46 -8.82 -34.59
N GLN A 552 -0.10 -7.59 -34.53
CA GLN A 552 0.15 -6.52 -35.51
C GLN A 552 1.56 -6.52 -36.13
N ASN A 553 1.60 -6.79 -37.45
CA ASN A 553 2.81 -6.86 -38.29
C ASN A 553 3.71 -8.12 -38.12
N GLY A 554 3.13 -9.26 -37.74
CA GLY A 554 3.79 -10.58 -37.88
C GLY A 554 4.29 -11.22 -36.58
N ASN A 555 4.23 -10.50 -35.46
CA ASN A 555 4.87 -10.92 -34.21
C ASN A 555 3.98 -11.88 -33.41
N TYR A 556 4.53 -13.02 -33.01
CA TYR A 556 3.99 -13.81 -31.89
C TYR A 556 4.19 -13.04 -30.58
N GLY A 557 3.31 -13.25 -29.59
CA GLY A 557 3.41 -12.59 -28.28
C GLY A 557 2.66 -13.36 -27.20
N TRP A 558 3.21 -13.32 -25.98
CA TRP A 558 2.59 -13.93 -24.79
C TRP A 558 2.11 -12.82 -23.86
N PHE A 559 0.81 -12.82 -23.55
CA PHE A 559 0.26 -11.87 -22.60
C PHE A 559 0.58 -12.32 -21.19
N LEU A 560 1.22 -11.42 -20.43
CA LEU A 560 1.49 -11.60 -19.01
C LEU A 560 0.51 -10.78 -18.18
N GLY A 561 0.05 -11.36 -17.09
CA GLY A 561 -0.69 -10.66 -16.04
C GLY A 561 -0.29 -11.15 -14.66
N TYR A 562 -0.73 -10.42 -13.64
CA TYR A 562 -0.65 -10.86 -12.25
C TYR A 562 -2.04 -11.04 -11.68
N SER A 563 -2.32 -12.24 -11.18
CA SER A 563 -3.54 -12.58 -10.46
C SER A 563 -3.28 -12.71 -8.96
N ILE A 564 -4.34 -12.52 -8.18
CA ILE A 564 -4.33 -12.56 -6.71
C ILE A 564 -5.29 -13.65 -6.28
N ALA A 565 -4.80 -14.68 -5.61
CA ALA A 565 -5.62 -15.63 -4.85
C ALA A 565 -5.46 -15.37 -3.35
N LYS A 566 -6.42 -15.79 -2.54
CA LYS A 566 -6.32 -15.69 -1.07
C LYS A 566 -6.72 -16.98 -0.37
N SER A 567 -6.26 -17.16 0.87
CA SER A 567 -6.66 -18.25 1.76
C SER A 567 -6.72 -17.79 3.21
N SER A 568 -7.43 -18.55 4.06
CA SER A 568 -7.38 -18.43 5.51
C SER A 568 -6.20 -19.19 6.15
N THR A 569 -5.40 -19.92 5.37
CA THR A 569 -4.14 -20.54 5.85
C THR A 569 -2.98 -20.30 4.87
N PRO A 570 -1.71 -20.32 5.32
CA PRO A 570 -0.56 -20.17 4.42
C PRO A 570 -0.46 -21.24 3.32
N ILE A 571 -1.01 -22.44 3.57
CA ILE A 571 -0.89 -23.58 2.64
C ILE A 571 -2.13 -23.80 1.78
N GLY A 572 -3.11 -22.90 1.83
CA GLY A 572 -4.37 -23.00 1.10
C GLY A 572 -5.49 -23.72 1.89
N PRO A 573 -6.56 -24.17 1.20
CA PRO A 573 -6.79 -23.99 -0.24
C PRO A 573 -6.92 -22.52 -0.61
N PHE A 574 -6.46 -22.15 -1.81
CA PHE A 574 -6.53 -20.78 -2.31
C PHE A 574 -7.78 -20.57 -3.15
N THR A 575 -8.31 -19.35 -3.16
CA THR A 575 -9.46 -18.96 -3.98
C THR A 575 -9.13 -17.68 -4.74
N HIS A 576 -9.47 -17.62 -6.03
CA HIS A 576 -9.18 -16.46 -6.88
C HIS A 576 -9.94 -15.23 -6.37
N VAL A 577 -9.23 -14.11 -6.19
CA VAL A 577 -9.83 -12.82 -5.81
C VAL A 577 -10.15 -12.01 -7.07
N ARG A 578 -9.12 -11.74 -7.88
CA ARG A 578 -9.18 -10.99 -9.16
C ARG A 578 -7.82 -10.96 -9.85
N ASN A 579 -7.76 -10.39 -11.04
CA ASN A 579 -6.52 -9.80 -11.58
C ASN A 579 -6.13 -8.56 -10.74
N SER A 580 -4.83 -8.31 -10.61
CA SER A 580 -4.26 -7.17 -9.87
C SER A 580 -4.26 -5.83 -10.65
N GLY A 581 -4.68 -5.84 -11.92
CA GLY A 581 -4.51 -4.71 -12.85
C GLY A 581 -3.11 -4.63 -13.48
N LEU A 582 -2.07 -5.21 -12.85
CA LEU A 582 -0.73 -5.35 -13.40
C LEU A 582 -0.73 -6.40 -14.53
N ARG A 583 -1.06 -5.97 -15.76
CA ARG A 583 -1.02 -6.81 -16.97
C ARG A 583 -0.51 -6.06 -18.19
N GLY A 584 0.05 -6.79 -19.15
CA GLY A 584 0.28 -6.31 -20.50
C GLY A 584 -1.03 -6.06 -21.25
N ARG A 585 -0.92 -5.65 -22.53
CA ARG A 585 -2.10 -5.32 -23.36
C ARG A 585 -3.11 -6.48 -23.41
N GLY A 586 -4.40 -6.19 -23.18
CA GLY A 586 -5.51 -7.15 -23.35
C GLY A 586 -6.16 -7.06 -24.73
N ARG A 587 -7.43 -7.48 -24.85
CA ARG A 587 -8.22 -7.35 -26.09
C ARG A 587 -8.38 -5.88 -26.55
N GLN A 588 -8.22 -4.90 -25.67
CA GLN A 588 -8.17 -3.47 -26.01
C GLN A 588 -6.80 -3.01 -26.58
N TYR A 589 -5.99 -3.90 -27.17
CA TYR A 589 -4.70 -3.57 -27.80
C TYR A 589 -4.78 -2.42 -28.82
N ALA A 590 -5.94 -2.26 -29.46
CA ALA A 590 -6.24 -1.17 -30.40
C ALA A 590 -6.16 0.24 -29.78
N LEU A 591 -6.07 0.38 -28.45
CA LEU A 591 -5.86 1.64 -27.74
C LEU A 591 -4.39 2.10 -27.67
N TYR A 592 -3.44 1.27 -28.09
CA TYR A 592 -2.01 1.54 -27.96
C TYR A 592 -1.28 1.85 -29.30
N PRO A 593 -0.17 2.61 -29.23
CA PRO A 593 0.94 2.66 -30.19
C PRO A 593 0.95 1.65 -31.34
N SER A 594 0.69 2.04 -32.60
CA SER A 594 1.16 1.26 -33.75
C SER A 594 2.65 1.56 -34.01
N VAL A 595 3.34 0.69 -34.73
CA VAL A 595 4.78 0.83 -35.07
C VAL A 595 5.07 2.20 -35.68
N ALA A 596 4.34 2.58 -36.73
CA ALA A 596 4.57 3.82 -37.46
C ALA A 596 4.33 5.09 -36.62
N GLU A 597 3.40 5.05 -35.66
CA GLU A 597 3.14 6.18 -34.77
C GLU A 597 4.17 6.30 -33.65
N VAL A 598 4.64 5.18 -33.12
CA VAL A 598 5.76 5.14 -32.17
C VAL A 598 7.05 5.66 -32.82
N GLU A 599 7.33 5.23 -34.05
CA GLU A 599 8.48 5.70 -34.83
C GLU A 599 8.36 7.18 -35.21
N ALA A 600 7.16 7.67 -35.56
CA ALA A 600 6.89 9.10 -35.79
C ALA A 600 7.00 9.94 -34.50
N GLU A 601 6.71 9.37 -33.32
CA GLU A 601 6.95 9.97 -32.01
C GLU A 601 8.43 9.84 -31.55
N GLY A 602 9.32 9.28 -32.38
CA GLY A 602 10.76 9.12 -32.10
C GLY A 602 11.10 8.06 -31.03
N LYS A 603 10.14 7.18 -30.71
CA LYS A 603 10.25 6.16 -29.66
C LYS A 603 10.73 4.81 -30.23
N PRO A 604 11.29 3.89 -29.40
CA PRO A 604 11.75 2.59 -29.89
C PRO A 604 10.59 1.74 -30.42
N ARG A 605 10.77 1.04 -31.56
CA ARG A 605 9.73 0.20 -32.18
C ARG A 605 9.03 -0.74 -31.19
N ASP A 606 9.76 -1.36 -30.26
CA ASP A 606 9.20 -2.30 -29.27
C ASP A 606 8.17 -1.65 -28.32
N TYR A 607 8.22 -0.33 -28.12
CA TYR A 607 7.21 0.44 -27.40
C TYR A 607 5.81 0.29 -28.03
N SER A 608 5.74 0.02 -29.34
CA SER A 608 4.51 -0.29 -30.08
C SER A 608 4.05 -1.75 -30.00
N ALA A 609 4.91 -2.69 -29.62
CA ALA A 609 4.62 -4.11 -29.79
C ALA A 609 3.49 -4.59 -28.85
N PRO A 610 2.59 -5.49 -29.31
CA PRO A 610 1.83 -6.35 -28.41
C PRO A 610 2.87 -7.20 -27.66
N GLY A 611 3.05 -6.91 -26.37
CA GLY A 611 4.31 -7.17 -25.68
C GLY A 611 4.62 -8.66 -25.54
N HIS A 612 5.77 -9.08 -26.05
CA HIS A 612 6.47 -10.21 -25.46
C HIS A 612 7.01 -9.72 -24.10
N TRP A 613 6.42 -10.20 -23.00
CA TRP A 613 6.81 -9.89 -21.62
C TRP A 613 6.65 -8.40 -21.22
N ASP A 614 5.46 -7.80 -21.37
CA ASP A 614 5.23 -6.36 -21.11
C ASP A 614 5.66 -5.90 -19.68
N LEU A 615 5.19 -6.60 -18.65
CA LEU A 615 5.57 -6.46 -17.24
C LEU A 615 5.87 -7.83 -16.63
N GLU A 616 6.98 -7.97 -15.88
CA GLU A 616 7.31 -9.25 -15.21
C GLU A 616 8.00 -9.07 -13.84
N ASP A 617 8.40 -10.20 -13.24
CA ASP A 617 9.32 -10.37 -12.13
C ASP A 617 8.99 -9.60 -10.85
N MET A 618 7.71 -9.62 -10.46
CA MET A 618 7.21 -8.87 -9.32
C MET A 618 7.87 -9.22 -7.97
N CYS A 619 8.22 -8.18 -7.23
CA CYS A 619 8.49 -8.19 -5.79
C CYS A 619 7.47 -7.30 -5.09
N ILE A 620 6.74 -7.81 -4.09
CA ILE A 620 5.85 -7.02 -3.24
C ILE A 620 6.39 -6.88 -1.82
N PHE A 621 6.16 -5.73 -1.19
CA PHE A 621 6.43 -5.50 0.23
C PHE A 621 5.47 -4.44 0.80
N LYS A 622 5.22 -4.48 2.10
CA LYS A 622 4.56 -3.37 2.83
C LYS A 622 5.62 -2.37 3.28
N TYR A 623 5.35 -1.07 3.22
CA TYR A 623 6.27 0.00 3.58
C TYR A 623 5.83 0.74 4.86
N ILE A 624 6.65 1.67 5.35
CA ILE A 624 6.47 2.36 6.65
C ILE A 624 5.24 3.29 6.71
N ASP A 625 4.74 3.72 5.56
CA ASP A 625 3.47 4.45 5.40
C ASP A 625 2.23 3.53 5.47
N GLY A 626 2.43 2.21 5.61
CA GLY A 626 1.36 1.21 5.61
C GLY A 626 0.89 0.79 4.22
N ARG A 627 1.40 1.40 3.14
CA ARG A 627 1.06 1.03 1.76
C ARG A 627 1.82 -0.23 1.32
N TYR A 628 1.31 -0.85 0.27
CA TYR A 628 1.90 -1.98 -0.41
C TYR A 628 2.60 -1.48 -1.67
N TYR A 629 3.82 -1.94 -1.90
CA TYR A 629 4.67 -1.53 -3.02
C TYR A 629 5.09 -2.74 -3.82
N GLY A 630 5.14 -2.57 -5.14
CA GLY A 630 5.41 -3.62 -6.12
C GLY A 630 6.50 -3.16 -7.08
N ILE A 631 7.64 -3.84 -7.11
CA ILE A 631 8.68 -3.61 -8.13
C ILE A 631 8.52 -4.66 -9.23
N LEU A 632 8.40 -4.22 -10.47
CA LEU A 632 8.32 -5.07 -11.65
C LEU A 632 9.36 -4.67 -12.70
N LYS A 633 9.62 -5.59 -13.62
CA LYS A 633 10.41 -5.39 -14.82
C LYS A 633 9.57 -4.75 -15.93
N ASP A 634 9.93 -3.54 -16.35
CA ASP A 634 9.33 -2.81 -17.48
C ASP A 634 10.16 -3.08 -18.74
N PHE A 635 9.89 -4.19 -19.44
CA PHE A 635 10.65 -4.50 -20.66
C PHE A 635 10.39 -3.49 -21.78
N MET A 636 9.21 -2.87 -21.83
CA MET A 636 8.75 -2.00 -22.93
C MET A 636 8.92 -0.49 -22.66
N GLY A 637 9.42 -0.09 -21.49
CA GLY A 637 9.72 1.30 -21.09
C GLY A 637 8.50 2.19 -20.81
N ARG A 638 7.32 1.61 -20.56
CA ARG A 638 6.03 2.33 -20.58
C ARG A 638 5.63 2.94 -19.25
N TRP A 639 6.04 2.36 -18.12
CA TRP A 639 5.58 2.74 -16.78
C TRP A 639 6.66 3.50 -15.97
N ALA A 640 7.94 3.34 -16.30
CA ALA A 640 9.04 4.11 -15.68
C ALA A 640 9.08 5.61 -16.08
N ARG A 641 8.04 6.14 -16.76
CA ARG A 641 7.89 7.53 -17.26
C ARG A 641 9.07 8.05 -18.11
N ARG A 642 9.76 7.16 -18.85
CA ARG A 642 10.96 7.51 -19.65
C ARG A 642 11.00 7.03 -21.09
N ALA A 643 10.14 6.10 -21.51
CA ALA A 643 10.24 5.40 -22.81
C ALA A 643 11.58 4.67 -23.04
N GLU A 644 12.28 4.30 -21.96
CA GLU A 644 13.52 3.52 -21.97
C GLU A 644 13.22 2.04 -21.68
N LEU A 645 13.57 1.17 -22.62
CA LEU A 645 13.30 -0.26 -22.54
C LEU A 645 14.09 -0.93 -21.40
N ARG A 646 13.47 -1.91 -20.72
CA ARG A 646 14.08 -2.81 -19.71
C ARG A 646 14.41 -2.17 -18.36
N ASP A 647 13.80 -1.03 -18.03
CA ASP A 647 13.88 -0.42 -16.69
C ASP A 647 13.19 -1.27 -15.61
N LEU A 648 13.44 -0.94 -14.34
CA LEU A 648 12.66 -1.43 -13.21
C LEU A 648 11.72 -0.33 -12.70
N VAL A 649 10.45 -0.69 -12.51
CA VAL A 649 9.37 0.23 -12.16
C VAL A 649 8.75 -0.09 -10.80
N LEU A 650 8.40 0.96 -10.05
CA LEU A 650 7.70 0.92 -8.78
C LEU A 650 6.20 1.23 -8.98
N PHE A 651 5.37 0.34 -8.45
CA PHE A 651 3.93 0.49 -8.29
C PHE A 651 3.56 0.58 -6.81
N VAL A 652 2.41 1.15 -6.51
CA VAL A 652 1.86 1.31 -5.16
C VAL A 652 0.39 0.87 -5.13
N SER A 653 -0.04 0.32 -3.98
CA SER A 653 -1.41 -0.09 -3.68
C SER A 653 -1.69 0.15 -2.20
N ASP A 654 -2.89 0.64 -1.88
CA ASP A 654 -3.26 0.99 -0.50
C ASP A 654 -4.05 -0.13 0.17
N ASN A 655 -4.76 -0.93 -0.64
CA ASN A 655 -5.62 -2.03 -0.20
C ASN A 655 -5.08 -3.43 -0.58
N LEU A 656 -3.88 -3.51 -1.18
CA LEU A 656 -3.20 -4.69 -1.74
C LEU A 656 -3.78 -5.22 -3.06
N LEU A 657 -4.96 -4.78 -3.50
CA LEU A 657 -5.66 -5.29 -4.69
C LEU A 657 -5.57 -4.36 -5.90
N ASP A 658 -5.73 -3.05 -5.66
CA ASP A 658 -5.73 -1.99 -6.67
C ASP A 658 -4.36 -1.33 -6.74
N TRP A 659 -3.66 -1.51 -7.86
CA TRP A 659 -2.29 -1.04 -8.08
C TRP A 659 -2.26 0.12 -9.07
N ARG A 660 -1.36 1.09 -8.83
CA ARG A 660 -1.07 2.21 -9.74
C ARG A 660 0.43 2.52 -9.79
N VAL A 661 0.85 3.30 -10.79
CA VAL A 661 2.26 3.74 -10.94
C VAL A 661 2.62 4.65 -9.76
N ALA A 662 3.73 4.38 -9.06
CA ALA A 662 4.15 5.20 -7.92
C ALA A 662 4.62 6.60 -8.35
N ASP A 663 4.61 7.56 -7.42
CA ASP A 663 5.00 8.96 -7.69
C ASP A 663 6.44 9.10 -8.20
N PHE A 664 7.32 8.24 -7.70
CA PHE A 664 8.71 8.07 -8.11
C PHE A 664 8.89 6.67 -8.72
N PRO A 665 8.44 6.45 -9.98
CA PRO A 665 8.26 5.11 -10.51
C PRO A 665 9.56 4.45 -10.96
N LEU A 666 10.61 5.21 -11.26
CA LEU A 666 11.89 4.64 -11.64
C LEU A 666 12.60 4.05 -10.42
N VAL A 667 12.90 2.76 -10.45
CA VAL A 667 13.74 2.12 -9.42
C VAL A 667 15.22 2.26 -9.78
N ILE A 668 15.61 1.75 -10.96
CA ILE A 668 17.00 1.75 -11.47
C ILE A 668 16.98 1.39 -12.97
N THR A 669 17.87 1.98 -13.78
CA THR A 669 17.98 1.65 -15.22
C THR A 669 19.18 0.73 -15.51
N PRO A 670 19.11 -0.15 -16.53
CA PRO A 670 20.24 -1.02 -16.91
C PRO A 670 21.50 -0.23 -17.28
N VAL A 671 21.34 0.94 -17.92
CA VAL A 671 22.46 1.83 -18.29
C VAL A 671 22.98 2.69 -17.12
N ARG A 672 22.30 2.66 -15.98
CA ARG A 672 22.71 3.27 -14.71
C ARG A 672 22.94 2.22 -13.62
N THR A 673 23.34 0.99 -13.97
CA THR A 673 24.08 0.11 -13.02
C THR A 673 25.26 0.92 -12.48
N PRO A 674 25.26 1.32 -11.19
CA PRO A 674 26.10 2.44 -10.79
C PRO A 674 27.59 2.10 -10.79
N ARG A 675 28.42 3.15 -10.86
CA ARG A 675 29.88 3.00 -10.84
C ARG A 675 30.33 2.60 -9.44
N PHE A 676 30.74 1.34 -9.29
CA PHE A 676 31.57 0.92 -8.16
C PHE A 676 32.87 1.76 -8.13
N ASN A 677 33.36 2.06 -6.93
CA ASN A 677 34.53 2.93 -6.78
C ASN A 677 35.74 2.45 -7.60
N ASN A 678 36.31 3.37 -8.38
CA ASN A 678 37.54 3.24 -9.19
C ASN A 678 37.47 2.47 -10.54
N GLN A 679 36.31 2.18 -11.15
CA GLN A 679 36.27 1.58 -12.51
C GLN A 679 35.27 2.21 -13.50
N THR A 680 35.60 2.10 -14.78
CA THR A 680 34.80 2.50 -15.96
C THR A 680 34.06 1.26 -16.49
N PRO A 681 32.79 1.35 -16.90
CA PRO A 681 31.76 0.55 -16.25
C PRO A 681 31.54 -0.84 -16.85
N TYR A 682 31.38 -1.82 -15.95
CA TYR A 682 30.55 -2.99 -16.22
C TYR A 682 29.09 -2.56 -16.41
N LYS A 683 28.36 -3.30 -17.24
CA LYS A 683 26.93 -3.09 -17.52
C LYS A 683 26.22 -4.41 -17.35
N TYR A 684 25.13 -4.44 -16.59
CA TYR A 684 24.20 -5.57 -16.60
C TYR A 684 23.08 -5.24 -17.59
N SER A 685 23.04 -5.98 -18.70
CA SER A 685 22.13 -5.78 -19.85
C SER A 685 20.66 -6.01 -19.49
N LEU A 686 20.42 -6.86 -18.48
CA LEU A 686 19.12 -7.32 -18.05
C LEU A 686 19.14 -7.48 -16.52
N MET A 687 18.53 -6.54 -15.80
CA MET A 687 18.20 -6.70 -14.37
C MET A 687 16.80 -7.29 -14.24
N GLU A 688 16.69 -8.50 -13.72
CA GLU A 688 15.43 -9.28 -13.57
C GLU A 688 15.32 -9.81 -12.13
N ARG A 689 14.17 -10.38 -11.74
CA ARG A 689 13.82 -10.71 -10.34
C ARG A 689 14.34 -9.71 -9.29
N PRO A 690 13.82 -8.47 -9.24
CA PRO A 690 13.89 -7.69 -8.01
C PRO A 690 13.46 -8.54 -6.81
N TYR A 691 14.17 -8.36 -5.71
CA TYR A 691 13.72 -8.70 -4.36
C TYR A 691 14.22 -7.64 -3.40
N VAL A 692 13.34 -7.15 -2.51
CA VAL A 692 13.64 -6.11 -1.52
C VAL A 692 13.56 -6.71 -0.13
N PHE A 693 14.63 -6.51 0.66
CA PHE A 693 14.66 -6.82 2.08
C PHE A 693 14.88 -5.54 2.88
N TRP A 694 14.03 -5.28 3.86
CA TRP A 694 14.10 -4.12 4.75
C TRP A 694 14.45 -4.53 6.18
N GLU A 695 15.22 -3.69 6.87
CA GLU A 695 15.47 -3.80 8.31
C GLU A 695 15.68 -2.43 8.97
N ASN A 696 15.74 -2.42 10.31
CA ASN A 696 15.91 -1.20 11.11
C ASN A 696 14.86 -0.13 10.74
N ASP A 697 13.58 -0.52 10.76
CA ASP A 697 12.42 0.33 10.49
C ASP A 697 12.51 1.09 9.16
N PHE A 698 12.82 0.35 8.09
CA PHE A 698 12.97 0.84 6.71
C PHE A 698 14.09 1.86 6.49
N LYS A 699 14.97 2.09 7.49
CA LYS A 699 16.14 2.96 7.36
C LYS A 699 17.27 2.34 6.54
N THR A 700 17.34 1.00 6.52
CA THR A 700 18.36 0.25 5.80
C THR A 700 17.79 -1.03 5.19
N GLY A 701 18.43 -1.55 4.16
CA GLY A 701 18.01 -2.81 3.56
C GLY A 701 18.90 -3.21 2.39
N SER A 702 18.35 -4.02 1.51
CA SER A 702 18.97 -4.40 0.24
C SER A 702 17.95 -4.63 -0.85
N ILE A 703 18.32 -4.29 -2.08
CA ILE A 703 17.63 -4.75 -3.28
C ILE A 703 18.57 -5.68 -4.06
N SER A 704 18.05 -6.80 -4.55
CA SER A 704 18.81 -7.78 -5.33
C SER A 704 18.11 -8.10 -6.64
N PHE A 705 18.90 -8.46 -7.66
CA PHE A 705 18.44 -8.75 -9.03
C PHE A 705 19.20 -9.94 -9.60
N ALA A 706 18.55 -10.77 -10.42
CA ALA A 706 19.23 -11.56 -11.44
C ALA A 706 19.82 -10.63 -12.51
N VAL A 707 21.03 -10.92 -12.98
CA VAL A 707 21.76 -10.11 -13.97
C VAL A 707 22.53 -10.94 -14.97
N GLU A 708 22.44 -10.56 -16.25
CA GLU A 708 23.34 -11.02 -17.30
C GLU A 708 24.67 -10.26 -17.19
N ALA A 709 25.76 -11.01 -17.08
CA ALA A 709 27.13 -10.50 -17.05
C ALA A 709 28.02 -11.24 -18.06
N ASN A 710 29.25 -10.75 -18.26
CA ASN A 710 30.25 -11.38 -19.15
C ASN A 710 30.64 -12.84 -18.76
N VAL A 711 30.16 -13.33 -17.60
CA VAL A 711 30.35 -14.70 -17.08
C VAL A 711 29.07 -15.55 -17.16
N GLY A 712 28.02 -15.04 -17.82
CA GLY A 712 26.66 -15.58 -17.80
C GLY A 712 25.81 -15.00 -16.68
N TRP A 713 24.65 -15.62 -16.47
CA TRP A 713 23.63 -15.17 -15.53
C TRP A 713 24.00 -15.46 -14.06
N THR A 714 24.00 -14.41 -13.24
CA THR A 714 24.23 -14.45 -11.79
C THR A 714 23.18 -13.58 -11.07
N SER A 715 23.29 -13.40 -9.76
CA SER A 715 22.49 -12.42 -9.02
C SER A 715 23.38 -11.47 -8.23
N VAL A 716 23.02 -10.18 -8.22
CA VAL A 716 23.69 -9.12 -7.46
C VAL A 716 22.81 -8.55 -6.37
N ILE A 717 23.43 -8.00 -5.32
CA ILE A 717 22.80 -7.32 -4.19
C ILE A 717 23.40 -5.92 -4.00
N TYR A 718 22.53 -4.94 -3.78
CA TYR A 718 22.87 -3.55 -3.51
C TYR A 718 22.25 -3.10 -2.19
N PRO A 719 22.94 -2.30 -1.36
CA PRO A 719 22.35 -1.76 -0.14
C PRO A 719 21.32 -0.68 -0.43
N LEU A 720 20.29 -0.65 0.40
CA LEU A 720 19.35 0.44 0.55
C LEU A 720 19.73 1.21 1.82
N VAL A 721 19.88 2.54 1.73
CA VAL A 721 20.06 3.43 2.89
C VAL A 721 19.14 4.64 2.72
N ASN A 722 18.15 4.72 3.59
CA ASN A 722 17.04 5.66 3.51
C ASN A 722 17.34 6.91 4.35
N GLU A 723 18.45 7.58 4.03
CA GLU A 723 18.97 8.73 4.80
C GLU A 723 17.98 9.92 4.79
N ASP A 724 17.17 10.05 3.73
CA ASP A 724 16.11 11.07 3.60
C ASP A 724 14.84 10.80 4.46
N SER A 725 14.78 9.72 5.25
CA SER A 725 13.64 9.40 6.13
C SER A 725 13.59 10.23 7.43
N ASP A 726 14.24 11.40 7.42
CA ASP A 726 14.62 12.19 8.59
C ASP A 726 13.45 13.03 9.15
N ILE A 727 12.43 12.34 9.67
CA ILE A 727 11.38 12.95 10.51
C ILE A 727 11.99 13.30 11.87
N THR A 728 12.71 14.42 11.90
CA THR A 728 13.08 15.15 13.12
C THR A 728 11.82 15.75 13.76
N GLY A 729 11.02 14.87 14.38
CA GLY A 729 9.67 15.17 14.86
C GLY A 729 8.84 13.95 15.27
N ILE A 730 9.30 12.73 14.99
CA ILE A 730 8.90 11.54 15.77
C ILE A 730 10.01 11.32 16.79
N GLU A 731 9.69 11.53 18.07
CA GLU A 731 10.42 10.84 19.12
C GLU A 731 10.18 9.33 18.91
N THR A 732 11.18 8.64 18.34
CA THR A 732 11.45 7.29 18.83
C THR A 732 11.55 7.42 20.34
N PRO A 733 10.72 6.74 21.16
CA PRO A 733 10.74 6.93 22.60
C PRO A 733 12.16 6.69 23.05
N GLU A 734 12.83 7.73 23.58
CA GLU A 734 14.26 7.63 23.85
C GLU A 734 14.49 6.40 24.74
N VAL A 735 15.53 5.62 24.41
CA VAL A 735 15.95 4.49 25.25
C VAL A 735 16.60 5.08 26.50
N ASN A 736 15.72 5.56 27.40
CA ASN A 736 15.93 6.71 28.27
C ASN A 736 17.35 6.71 28.82
N VAL A 737 18.09 7.76 28.49
CA VAL A 737 19.54 7.81 28.72
C VAL A 737 19.87 7.78 30.23
N SER A 738 18.85 7.97 31.08
CA SER A 738 18.89 7.83 32.54
C SER A 738 18.50 6.43 33.11
N GLY A 739 18.93 5.33 32.46
CA GLY A 739 19.25 4.07 33.16
C GLY A 739 18.27 2.88 33.06
N GLU A 740 18.87 1.70 33.24
CA GLU A 740 18.37 0.37 33.72
C GLU A 740 17.02 -0.24 33.27
N SER A 741 16.16 0.45 32.51
CA SER A 741 14.84 -0.06 32.17
C SER A 741 14.86 -1.30 31.24
N VAL A 742 14.07 -2.31 31.62
CA VAL A 742 13.60 -3.39 30.75
C VAL A 742 12.20 -3.02 30.28
N GLN A 743 11.97 -3.05 28.97
CA GLN A 743 10.72 -2.61 28.33
C GLN A 743 9.92 -3.80 27.79
N VAL A 744 8.60 -3.66 27.72
CA VAL A 744 7.67 -4.67 27.18
C VAL A 744 6.84 -4.02 26.07
N TYR A 745 6.75 -4.65 24.91
CA TYR A 745 6.02 -4.12 23.75
C TYR A 745 5.44 -5.24 22.86
N PRO A 746 4.30 -5.05 22.18
CA PRO A 746 3.28 -4.07 22.53
C PRO A 746 2.75 -4.32 23.94
N ASN A 747 2.09 -3.33 24.53
CA ASN A 747 1.27 -3.57 25.72
C ASN A 747 0.13 -4.53 25.28
N PRO A 748 -0.11 -5.69 25.93
CA PRO A 748 -0.39 -6.88 25.11
C PRO A 748 -1.84 -7.06 24.66
N ASP A 749 -2.09 -6.82 23.37
CA ASP A 749 -3.28 -7.32 22.64
C ASP A 749 -3.12 -8.76 22.11
N LYS A 750 -2.02 -9.46 22.46
CA LYS A 750 -1.70 -10.84 22.02
C LYS A 750 -0.93 -11.61 23.11
N ASP A 751 -0.93 -12.95 23.02
CA ASP A 751 -0.29 -13.92 23.96
C ASP A 751 1.25 -13.92 23.99
N HIS A 752 1.87 -12.87 23.45
CA HIS A 752 3.28 -12.78 23.11
C HIS A 752 3.92 -11.58 23.81
N LEU A 753 4.71 -11.84 24.85
CA LEU A 753 5.46 -10.79 25.54
C LEU A 753 6.81 -10.59 24.86
N TYR A 754 7.03 -9.48 24.16
CA TYR A 754 8.39 -9.10 23.78
C TYR A 754 9.01 -8.29 24.90
N ILE A 755 10.22 -8.68 25.31
CA ILE A 755 10.94 -8.13 26.46
C ILE A 755 12.29 -7.61 25.96
N VAL A 756 12.44 -6.29 25.93
CA VAL A 756 13.63 -5.59 25.43
C VAL A 756 14.48 -5.12 26.60
N SER A 757 15.77 -5.42 26.57
CA SER A 757 16.71 -5.14 27.67
C SER A 757 18.10 -4.79 27.13
N LYS A 758 18.80 -3.85 27.78
CA LYS A 758 20.22 -3.56 27.54
C LYS A 758 21.15 -4.67 28.07
N GLU A 759 20.63 -5.58 28.88
CA GLU A 759 21.38 -6.68 29.51
C GLU A 759 20.74 -8.04 29.25
N SER A 760 21.55 -9.09 29.16
CA SER A 760 21.08 -10.48 29.09
C SER A 760 20.10 -10.79 30.22
N ILE A 761 18.89 -11.23 29.85
CA ILE A 761 17.84 -11.63 30.78
C ILE A 761 18.14 -13.06 31.24
N LYS A 762 18.37 -13.22 32.55
CA LYS A 762 18.74 -14.47 33.22
C LYS A 762 17.52 -15.26 33.73
N LYS A 763 16.44 -14.55 34.06
CA LYS A 763 15.18 -15.12 34.54
C LYS A 763 14.01 -14.21 34.18
N VAL A 764 12.85 -14.80 33.90
CA VAL A 764 11.56 -14.10 33.90
C VAL A 764 10.55 -14.88 34.74
N GLU A 765 9.82 -14.18 35.58
CA GLU A 765 8.77 -14.70 36.47
C GLU A 765 7.47 -13.94 36.20
N LEU A 766 6.35 -14.65 36.07
CA LEU A 766 5.02 -14.06 36.05
C LEU A 766 4.38 -14.25 37.42
N ILE A 767 3.94 -13.17 38.02
CA ILE A 767 3.35 -13.14 39.36
C ILE A 767 1.89 -12.70 39.23
N ASP A 768 0.96 -13.45 39.80
CA ASP A 768 -0.45 -13.05 39.84
C ASP A 768 -0.69 -11.90 40.85
N MET A 769 -1.88 -11.30 40.82
CA MET A 769 -2.24 -10.19 41.72
C MET A 769 -2.35 -10.59 43.20
N THR A 770 -2.21 -11.88 43.56
CA THR A 770 -2.09 -12.34 44.95
C THR A 770 -0.62 -12.41 45.42
N GLY A 771 0.35 -12.19 44.51
CA GLY A 771 1.78 -12.28 44.79
C GLY A 771 2.39 -13.66 44.54
N LYS A 772 1.63 -14.61 44.00
CA LYS A 772 2.11 -15.98 43.70
C LYS A 772 2.75 -16.03 42.31
N ILE A 773 3.92 -16.66 42.21
CA ILE A 773 4.56 -16.95 40.92
C ILE A 773 3.77 -18.05 40.22
N VAL A 774 3.17 -17.73 39.06
CA VAL A 774 2.37 -18.66 38.23
C VAL A 774 3.14 -19.21 37.04
N PHE A 775 4.20 -18.51 36.59
CA PHE A 775 5.12 -18.97 35.57
C PHE A 775 6.55 -18.49 35.88
N SER A 776 7.56 -19.27 35.49
CA SER A 776 8.97 -18.92 35.65
C SER A 776 9.79 -19.60 34.55
N THR A 777 10.61 -18.83 33.85
CA THR A 777 11.58 -19.32 32.85
C THR A 777 12.98 -18.79 33.13
N GLY A 778 13.99 -19.44 32.55
CA GLY A 778 15.41 -19.12 32.71
C GLY A 778 15.87 -17.99 31.80
N ALA A 779 17.09 -18.12 31.27
CA ALA A 779 17.69 -17.12 30.41
C ALA A 779 17.02 -17.08 29.03
N LEU A 780 16.75 -15.88 28.50
CA LEU A 780 16.13 -15.69 27.19
C LEU A 780 17.19 -15.49 26.10
N SER A 781 17.09 -16.26 25.02
CA SER A 781 17.97 -16.16 23.84
C SER A 781 17.49 -15.14 22.80
N GLN A 782 16.27 -14.63 22.95
CA GLN A 782 15.62 -13.64 22.09
C GLN A 782 14.79 -12.68 22.95
N THR A 783 14.43 -11.52 22.42
CA THR A 783 13.55 -10.53 23.09
C THR A 783 12.06 -10.93 23.07
N TYR A 784 11.74 -12.23 23.11
CA TYR A 784 10.40 -12.78 22.95
C TYR A 784 10.14 -13.90 23.98
N LEU A 785 8.94 -13.91 24.53
CA LEU A 785 8.44 -14.90 25.48
C LEU A 785 6.97 -15.23 25.18
N GLY A 786 6.73 -16.40 24.59
CA GLY A 786 5.40 -16.99 24.49
C GLY A 786 4.94 -17.53 25.85
N LEU A 787 3.69 -17.27 26.22
CA LEU A 787 3.12 -17.68 27.50
C LEU A 787 2.43 -19.06 27.38
N PRO A 788 2.65 -20.02 28.31
CA PRO A 788 1.98 -21.31 28.25
C PRO A 788 0.46 -21.21 28.31
N ASN A 789 -0.24 -22.10 27.60
CA ASN A 789 -1.71 -22.08 27.49
C ASN A 789 -2.41 -22.07 28.86
N PHE A 790 -1.86 -22.73 29.88
CA PHE A 790 -2.42 -22.83 31.23
C PHE A 790 -2.45 -21.53 32.05
N ILE A 791 -1.80 -20.44 31.60
CA ILE A 791 -1.91 -19.12 32.23
C ILE A 791 -3.22 -18.47 31.75
N PRO A 792 -4.22 -18.23 32.61
CA PRO A 792 -5.48 -17.61 32.20
C PRO A 792 -5.30 -16.11 31.91
N SER A 793 -6.27 -15.52 31.20
CA SER A 793 -6.37 -14.07 31.03
C SER A 793 -6.55 -13.35 32.36
N GLY A 794 -6.09 -12.09 32.42
CA GLY A 794 -6.08 -11.27 33.64
C GLY A 794 -4.82 -10.40 33.78
N GLN A 795 -4.74 -9.71 34.91
CA GLN A 795 -3.60 -8.84 35.25
C GLN A 795 -2.50 -9.63 35.99
N TYR A 796 -1.25 -9.31 35.68
CA TYR A 796 -0.07 -9.92 36.28
C TYR A 796 1.06 -8.89 36.46
N VAL A 797 2.01 -9.20 37.34
CA VAL A 797 3.31 -8.52 37.40
C VAL A 797 4.35 -9.42 36.72
N LEU A 798 4.86 -8.98 35.58
CA LEU A 798 6.03 -9.55 34.94
C LEU A 798 7.28 -9.06 35.67
N LYS A 799 8.06 -9.98 36.24
CA LYS A 799 9.33 -9.70 36.91
C LYS A 799 10.47 -10.28 36.09
N THR A 800 11.40 -9.44 35.66
CA THR A 800 12.61 -9.86 34.94
C THR A 800 13.83 -9.76 35.84
N THR A 801 14.86 -10.57 35.59
CA THR A 801 16.15 -10.47 36.30
C THR A 801 17.30 -10.61 35.30
N THR A 802 18.22 -9.66 35.28
CA THR A 802 19.38 -9.66 34.38
C THR A 802 20.55 -10.45 34.93
N ASP A 803 21.57 -10.72 34.11
CA ASP A 803 22.81 -11.36 34.58
C ASP A 803 23.57 -10.54 35.65
N LYS A 804 23.43 -9.21 35.66
CA LYS A 804 23.97 -8.35 36.74
C LYS A 804 23.11 -8.33 38.01
N ARG A 805 22.01 -9.10 38.03
CA ARG A 805 20.99 -9.16 39.10
C ARG A 805 20.09 -7.92 39.21
N ASN A 806 20.03 -7.08 38.18
CA ASN A 806 19.04 -6.01 38.13
C ASN A 806 17.64 -6.63 37.99
N ILE A 807 16.67 -6.15 38.78
CA ILE A 807 15.30 -6.67 38.82
C ILE A 807 14.35 -5.56 38.40
N VAL A 808 13.54 -5.81 37.37
CA VAL A 808 12.49 -4.90 36.91
C VAL A 808 11.14 -5.60 37.06
N GLN A 809 10.11 -4.87 37.47
CA GLN A 809 8.74 -5.35 37.61
C GLN A 809 7.78 -4.45 36.85
N THR A 810 7.02 -5.05 35.92
CA THR A 810 6.10 -4.36 35.02
C THR A 810 4.72 -5.00 35.15
N LYS A 811 3.68 -4.20 35.37
CA LYS A 811 2.29 -4.69 35.26
C LYS A 811 1.95 -4.94 33.80
N ILE A 812 1.37 -6.10 33.52
CA ILE A 812 0.89 -6.49 32.18
C ILE A 812 -0.51 -7.08 32.26
N LEU A 813 -1.20 -7.06 31.13
CA LEU A 813 -2.48 -7.72 30.90
C LEU A 813 -2.27 -8.90 29.93
N ILE A 814 -3.02 -9.98 30.12
CA ILE A 814 -3.06 -11.15 29.23
C ILE A 814 -4.53 -11.33 28.80
N ASN A 815 -4.79 -11.40 27.49
CA ASN A 815 -6.12 -11.24 26.89
C ASN A 815 -6.63 -12.50 26.14
N LYS A 816 -6.24 -13.68 26.60
CA LYS A 816 -6.79 -14.99 26.15
C LYS A 816 -8.29 -15.16 26.33
#